data_AF-Q6E7K6-F1
#
_entry.id   AF-Q6E7K6-F1
#
_cell.length_a   1.000
_cell.length_b   1.000
_cell.length_c   1.000
_cell.angle_alpha   90.00
_cell.angle_beta   90.00
_cell.angle_gamma   90.00
#
_symmetry.space_group_name_H-M   'P 1'
#
loop_
_entity.id
_entity.type
_entity.pdbx_description
1 polymer ?
#
loop_
_entity_poly.entity_id
_entity_poly.type
_entity_poly.pdbx_seq_one_letter_code
_entity_poly.pdbx_strand_id
1 'polypeptide(L)'
;MFEVCIIGFGFSAVPLIRELQRTGTEFKIISDDSNSVWDALSQSNRLDFDLVSSYLTSFYSFDLVKDFVEDYYPTSKQFYEMHQRWRKVYENEIIRDRVTRIDNFKDHSVIFTKSGKTLNAKHVICSTGFSRAIHTDINQIDYSVSNKTFVFDTMGDSANLIISKLIPNNNKIIIRTNGFNARDKVVPGAGAIYTLDQLEGHNFRYMSHEHYASVIYGLPLGSKKPILMGDQFPVTVRDDSYITSNSRPASGTIAIKYWPIDQYAEKFGNNLEESIYQGYLLNDIAMWLHTGKAIVVPKDTAINFEKKTITYAGIERAFHQYIKGDAEQPRLPKIMIDGNTPYKYQYRDNFMGVIPRTLNNVYFIGYTRPYTGGLANIIEMQGLFVHKMITQSEFHQKIHHNLDERIVAYNNHYYGTTKPRRADHLVYFGFYTDDLARLIGVDYKPSELTSIKDLVFYYAFPNNALKYRLKGEYAVDGVEHLIEKINEKYYYFIGVFAYLWGTSKMDSVELNEELEQFIRQYFNDMRHKEPYTKFLENYIQVYRRLKNTRVDQTDDYEWSLMVKKASETRDRVLQEFKESGDYKLEKDLNNFIYDEIELIQFLMNYKIESIKDGQLKIVPEKIGGHPILENILCKITRMLGFQGIIESVLGKNEMLPKIEAQDLQSLLSLTKPKEYELLYLKP
;
A
#
# COMPACT_ATOMS: atom_id res chain seq x y z
N MET A 1 -9.71 13.39 -36.76
CA MET A 1 -10.14 13.20 -35.36
C MET A 1 -9.37 12.01 -34.85
N PHE A 2 -8.62 12.15 -33.77
CA PHE A 2 -7.85 11.04 -33.21
C PHE A 2 -8.77 10.06 -32.49
N GLU A 3 -8.42 8.78 -32.48
CA GLU A 3 -9.15 7.84 -31.64
C GLU A 3 -8.93 8.16 -30.15
N VAL A 4 -7.68 8.37 -29.73
CA VAL A 4 -7.32 8.61 -28.32
C VAL A 4 -6.42 9.84 -28.16
N CYS A 5 -6.72 10.71 -27.20
CA CYS A 5 -5.80 11.75 -26.73
C CYS A 5 -5.47 11.58 -25.24
N ILE A 6 -4.18 11.46 -24.93
CA ILE A 6 -3.68 11.31 -23.56
C ILE A 6 -3.11 12.64 -23.09
N ILE A 7 -3.55 13.10 -21.92
CA ILE A 7 -3.17 14.37 -21.31
C ILE A 7 -2.23 14.08 -20.14
N GLY A 8 -1.02 14.63 -20.24
CA GLY A 8 0.10 14.33 -19.37
C GLY A 8 0.84 13.08 -19.84
N PHE A 9 2.17 13.15 -19.83
CA PHE A 9 3.04 12.00 -20.03
C PHE A 9 3.83 11.74 -18.74
N GLY A 10 3.14 11.15 -17.77
CA GLY A 10 3.77 10.62 -16.57
C GLY A 10 3.87 9.10 -16.63
N PHE A 11 4.41 8.53 -15.55
CA PHE A 11 4.29 7.11 -15.23
C PHE A 11 2.88 6.57 -15.57
N SER A 12 1.83 7.24 -15.09
CA SER A 12 0.42 6.88 -15.32
C SER A 12 -0.01 6.54 -16.75
N ALA A 13 0.64 7.08 -17.79
CA ALA A 13 0.23 6.85 -19.17
C ALA A 13 0.79 5.56 -19.79
N VAL A 14 1.93 5.07 -19.29
CA VAL A 14 2.76 4.07 -19.98
C VAL A 14 2.02 2.74 -20.22
N PRO A 15 1.32 2.14 -19.24
CA PRO A 15 0.66 0.86 -19.48
C PRO A 15 -0.46 0.93 -20.52
N LEU A 16 -1.25 2.01 -20.51
CA LEU A 16 -2.29 2.22 -21.53
C LEU A 16 -1.67 2.37 -22.93
N ILE A 17 -0.62 3.19 -23.07
CA ILE A 17 0.07 3.40 -24.35
C ILE A 17 0.57 2.08 -24.93
N ARG A 18 1.18 1.23 -24.08
CA ARG A 18 1.64 -0.11 -24.49
C ARG A 18 0.50 -0.94 -25.10
N GLU A 19 -0.67 -0.96 -24.44
CA GLU A 19 -1.81 -1.75 -24.94
C GLU A 19 -2.44 -1.15 -26.19
N LEU A 20 -2.55 0.19 -26.28
CA LEU A 20 -3.03 0.88 -27.49
C LEU A 20 -2.13 0.57 -28.70
N GLN A 21 -0.82 0.57 -28.52
CA GLN A 21 0.12 0.17 -29.56
C GLN A 21 -0.05 -1.30 -29.96
N ARG A 22 -0.22 -2.19 -28.99
CA ARG A 22 -0.41 -3.63 -29.22
C ARG A 22 -1.64 -3.91 -30.08
N THR A 23 -2.71 -3.13 -29.92
CA THR A 23 -3.95 -3.26 -30.71
C THR A 23 -4.01 -2.36 -31.94
N GLY A 24 -2.96 -1.57 -32.22
CA GLY A 24 -2.93 -0.64 -33.34
C GLY A 24 -3.90 0.53 -33.22
N THR A 25 -4.33 0.88 -31.99
CA THR A 25 -5.23 2.00 -31.74
C THR A 25 -4.47 3.33 -31.85
N GLU A 26 -4.96 4.26 -32.68
CA GLU A 26 -4.32 5.57 -32.86
C GLU A 26 -4.38 6.41 -31.57
N PHE A 27 -3.26 7.00 -31.17
CA PHE A 27 -3.22 7.91 -30.04
C PHE A 27 -2.27 9.09 -30.26
N LYS A 28 -2.52 10.18 -29.52
CA LYS A 28 -1.59 11.30 -29.35
C LYS A 28 -1.44 11.66 -27.89
N ILE A 29 -0.27 12.16 -27.52
CA ILE A 29 0.05 12.57 -26.15
C ILE A 29 0.26 14.07 -26.13
N ILE A 30 -0.35 14.78 -25.19
CA ILE A 30 -0.08 16.20 -24.94
C ILE A 30 0.52 16.34 -23.56
N SER A 31 1.78 16.75 -23.49
CA SER A 31 2.49 16.93 -22.22
C SER A 31 3.50 18.07 -22.29
N ASP A 32 3.59 18.84 -21.21
CA ASP A 32 4.62 19.87 -21.02
C ASP A 32 5.93 19.19 -20.60
N ASP A 33 7.07 19.67 -21.11
CA ASP A 33 8.35 19.01 -20.96
C ASP A 33 8.95 19.04 -19.55
N SER A 34 8.38 19.84 -18.64
CA SER A 34 9.04 20.23 -17.38
C SER A 34 8.10 20.29 -16.18
N ASN A 35 7.06 19.46 -16.14
CA ASN A 35 5.99 19.61 -15.16
C ASN A 35 5.69 18.37 -14.28
N SER A 36 6.54 17.34 -14.35
CA SER A 36 6.44 16.20 -13.43
C SER A 36 7.15 16.49 -12.11
N VAL A 37 6.67 15.88 -11.03
CA VAL A 37 7.31 16.00 -9.70
C VAL A 37 8.75 15.47 -9.73
N TRP A 38 9.01 14.43 -10.51
CA TRP A 38 10.34 13.81 -10.61
C TRP A 38 11.33 14.65 -11.40
N ASP A 39 10.88 15.37 -12.45
CA ASP A 39 11.73 16.32 -13.16
C ASP A 39 12.16 17.47 -12.23
N ALA A 40 11.23 18.01 -11.44
CA ALA A 40 11.54 19.07 -10.47
C ALA A 40 12.55 18.61 -9.40
N LEU A 41 12.36 17.41 -8.85
CA LEU A 41 13.29 16.82 -7.89
C LEU A 41 14.67 16.57 -8.50
N SER A 42 14.74 16.08 -9.74
CA SER A 42 15.99 15.90 -10.48
C SER A 42 16.74 17.22 -10.67
N GLN A 43 16.04 18.24 -11.17
CA GLN A 43 16.59 19.58 -11.41
C GLN A 43 17.11 20.26 -10.14
N SER A 44 16.48 19.97 -9.00
CA SER A 44 16.88 20.49 -7.69
C SER A 44 17.87 19.59 -6.93
N ASN A 45 18.37 18.52 -7.58
CA ASN A 45 19.25 17.52 -6.98
C ASN A 45 18.68 16.94 -5.66
N ARG A 46 17.40 16.58 -5.70
CA ARG A 46 16.62 16.04 -4.57
C ARG A 46 16.20 14.58 -4.77
N LEU A 47 16.82 13.86 -5.71
CA LEU A 47 16.66 12.40 -5.90
C LEU A 47 17.57 11.58 -4.95
N ASP A 48 17.81 12.08 -3.75
CA ASP A 48 18.67 11.48 -2.72
C ASP A 48 17.84 10.78 -1.63
N PHE A 49 16.90 9.93 -2.06
CA PHE A 49 16.05 9.13 -1.20
C PHE A 49 15.59 7.83 -1.87
N ASP A 50 15.17 6.85 -1.09
CA ASP A 50 14.55 5.62 -1.57
C ASP A 50 13.01 5.67 -1.48
N LEU A 51 12.35 4.94 -2.39
CA LEU A 51 10.90 4.91 -2.47
C LEU A 51 10.30 4.27 -1.21
N VAL A 52 9.01 4.54 -1.02
CA VAL A 52 8.19 3.90 0.03
C VAL A 52 7.47 2.64 -0.46
N SER A 53 7.67 2.27 -1.71
CA SER A 53 7.17 1.03 -2.30
C SER A 53 8.35 0.21 -2.81
N SER A 54 8.23 -1.09 -2.67
CA SER A 54 9.19 -2.09 -3.16
C SER A 54 9.31 -2.08 -4.68
N TYR A 55 10.35 -2.72 -5.21
CA TYR A 55 10.63 -2.80 -6.64
C TYR A 55 9.49 -3.50 -7.38
N LEU A 56 9.00 -4.61 -6.82
CA LEU A 56 7.84 -5.37 -7.34
C LEU A 56 6.53 -4.59 -7.40
N THR A 57 6.41 -3.47 -6.68
CA THR A 57 5.19 -2.64 -6.69
C THR A 57 5.40 -1.23 -7.24
N SER A 58 6.64 -0.87 -7.54
CA SER A 58 7.00 0.43 -8.13
C SER A 58 7.20 0.34 -9.65
N PHE A 59 7.55 -0.82 -10.18
CA PHE A 59 7.82 -1.03 -11.60
C PHE A 59 6.70 -1.85 -12.25
N TYR A 60 6.52 -1.67 -13.57
CA TYR A 60 5.51 -2.42 -14.31
C TYR A 60 5.90 -3.88 -14.50
N SER A 61 4.90 -4.74 -14.67
CA SER A 61 5.13 -6.17 -14.91
C SER A 61 6.13 -6.42 -16.07
N PHE A 62 5.99 -5.68 -17.16
CA PHE A 62 6.86 -5.78 -18.35
C PHE A 62 8.23 -5.12 -18.20
N ASP A 63 8.46 -4.31 -17.16
CA ASP A 63 9.78 -3.83 -16.78
C ASP A 63 10.47 -4.86 -15.87
N LEU A 64 9.73 -5.43 -14.93
CA LEU A 64 10.22 -6.42 -13.96
C LEU A 64 10.73 -7.69 -14.66
N VAL A 65 10.05 -8.17 -15.70
CA VAL A 65 10.48 -9.38 -16.43
C VAL A 65 11.93 -9.28 -16.95
N LYS A 66 12.41 -8.07 -17.27
CA LYS A 66 13.73 -7.87 -17.87
C LYS A 66 14.86 -7.93 -16.87
N ASP A 67 14.67 -7.25 -15.72
CA ASP A 67 15.77 -6.86 -14.84
C ASP A 67 15.58 -7.34 -13.39
N PHE A 68 14.53 -8.13 -13.09
CA PHE A 68 14.30 -8.60 -11.73
C PHE A 68 15.31 -9.66 -11.30
N VAL A 69 16.15 -9.27 -10.35
CA VAL A 69 17.03 -10.17 -9.58
C VAL A 69 16.40 -10.44 -8.22
N GLU A 70 15.93 -9.38 -7.56
CA GLU A 70 15.54 -9.42 -6.18
C GLU A 70 14.60 -8.25 -5.87
N ASP A 71 13.71 -8.39 -4.88
CA ASP A 71 12.90 -7.26 -4.41
C ASP A 71 13.64 -6.43 -3.34
N TYR A 72 13.48 -5.11 -3.43
CA TYR A 72 14.12 -4.11 -2.58
C TYR A 72 13.35 -2.79 -2.68
N TYR A 73 13.71 -1.76 -1.90
CA TYR A 73 13.17 -0.42 -2.08
C TYR A 73 14.07 0.35 -3.07
N PRO A 74 13.61 0.66 -4.30
CA PRO A 74 14.43 1.36 -5.27
C PRO A 74 14.69 2.81 -4.84
N THR A 75 15.83 3.34 -5.27
CA THR A 75 16.12 4.77 -5.11
C THR A 75 15.22 5.59 -6.03
N SER A 76 14.92 6.83 -5.64
CA SER A 76 14.21 7.81 -6.47
C SER A 76 14.93 8.07 -7.80
N LYS A 77 16.26 7.93 -7.84
CA LYS A 77 17.05 7.96 -9.07
C LYS A 77 16.73 6.79 -10.00
N GLN A 78 16.78 5.55 -9.50
CA GLN A 78 16.40 4.36 -10.30
C GLN A 78 14.96 4.47 -10.84
N PHE A 79 14.04 4.97 -10.02
CA PHE A 79 12.66 5.18 -10.44
C PHE A 79 12.55 6.25 -11.53
N TYR A 80 13.28 7.36 -11.40
CA TYR A 80 13.31 8.41 -12.42
C TYR A 80 13.97 7.93 -13.73
N GLU A 81 15.00 7.10 -13.66
CA GLU A 81 15.64 6.50 -14.83
C GLU A 81 14.65 5.66 -15.65
N MET A 82 13.76 4.90 -15.00
CA MET A 82 12.66 4.21 -15.67
C MET A 82 11.72 5.19 -16.40
N HIS A 83 11.39 6.33 -15.79
CA HIS A 83 10.55 7.35 -16.44
C HIS A 83 11.23 7.92 -17.69
N GLN A 84 12.53 8.23 -17.59
CA GLN A 84 13.32 8.74 -18.71
C GLN A 84 13.40 7.72 -19.85
N ARG A 85 13.56 6.43 -19.52
CA ARG A 85 13.53 5.34 -20.50
C ARG A 85 12.23 5.35 -21.30
N TRP A 86 11.08 5.37 -20.64
CA TRP A 86 9.77 5.38 -21.32
C TRP A 86 9.49 6.68 -22.08
N ARG A 87 9.93 7.83 -21.55
CA ARG A 87 9.83 9.11 -22.26
C ARG A 87 10.59 9.09 -23.58
N LYS A 88 11.79 8.52 -23.59
CA LYS A 88 12.58 8.36 -24.81
C LYS A 88 11.90 7.46 -25.83
N VAL A 89 11.24 6.38 -25.40
CA VAL A 89 10.50 5.46 -26.29
C VAL A 89 9.35 6.19 -27.00
N TYR A 90 8.65 7.08 -26.31
CA TYR A 90 7.43 7.72 -26.81
C TYR A 90 7.61 9.19 -27.24
N GLU A 91 8.85 9.69 -27.31
CA GLU A 91 9.15 11.11 -27.53
C GLU A 91 8.46 11.66 -28.80
N ASN A 92 8.43 10.88 -29.88
CA ASN A 92 7.84 11.28 -31.16
C ASN A 92 6.30 11.41 -31.12
N GLU A 93 5.63 10.81 -30.14
CA GLU A 93 4.18 10.91 -29.98
C GLU A 93 3.74 12.06 -29.07
N ILE A 94 4.71 12.76 -28.44
CA ILE A 94 4.46 13.83 -27.48
C ILE A 94 4.38 15.19 -28.20
N ILE A 95 3.18 15.76 -28.20
CA ILE A 95 2.94 17.16 -28.47
C ILE A 95 3.33 17.96 -27.22
N ARG A 96 4.45 18.67 -27.31
CA ARG A 96 5.00 19.54 -26.25
C ARG A 96 4.10 20.78 -26.03
N ASP A 97 3.10 20.64 -25.19
CA ASP A 97 2.12 21.68 -24.88
C ASP A 97 1.36 21.38 -23.57
N ARG A 98 0.53 22.30 -23.11
CA ARG A 98 -0.32 22.14 -21.93
C ARG A 98 -1.79 22.28 -22.30
N VAL A 99 -2.58 21.28 -21.96
CA VAL A 99 -4.05 21.37 -22.06
C VAL A 99 -4.58 22.34 -21.02
N THR A 100 -5.42 23.28 -21.45
CA THR A 100 -6.08 24.28 -20.58
C THR A 100 -7.56 23.98 -20.40
N ARG A 101 -8.21 23.41 -21.42
CA ARG A 101 -9.64 23.11 -21.41
C ARG A 101 -9.96 21.87 -22.27
N ILE A 102 -10.95 21.10 -21.84
CA ILE A 102 -11.57 20.00 -22.59
C ILE A 102 -13.08 20.25 -22.62
N ASP A 103 -13.66 20.33 -23.82
CA ASP A 103 -15.11 20.30 -24.00
C ASP A 103 -15.53 18.87 -24.34
N ASN A 104 -16.31 18.26 -23.47
CA ASN A 104 -16.76 16.89 -23.57
C ASN A 104 -18.17 16.84 -24.16
N PHE A 105 -18.34 16.10 -25.25
CA PHE A 105 -19.62 15.83 -25.90
C PHE A 105 -19.93 14.34 -25.86
N LYS A 106 -21.10 13.94 -26.38
CA LYS A 106 -21.57 12.55 -26.34
C LYS A 106 -20.62 11.56 -27.03
N ASP A 107 -20.02 11.94 -28.14
CA ASP A 107 -19.27 11.06 -29.04
C ASP A 107 -17.82 11.51 -29.29
N HIS A 108 -17.43 12.69 -28.83
CA HIS A 108 -16.09 13.23 -28.99
C HIS A 108 -15.76 14.26 -27.90
N SER A 109 -14.51 14.73 -27.88
CA SER A 109 -14.08 15.85 -27.06
C SER A 109 -13.21 16.81 -27.88
N VAL A 110 -13.34 18.10 -27.59
CA VAL A 110 -12.53 19.18 -28.17
C VAL A 110 -11.53 19.66 -27.13
N ILE A 111 -10.26 19.66 -27.47
CA ILE A 111 -9.14 19.87 -26.54
C ILE A 111 -8.43 21.15 -26.91
N PHE A 112 -8.35 22.08 -25.95
CA PHE A 112 -7.71 23.38 -26.11
C PHE A 112 -6.39 23.40 -25.35
N THR A 113 -5.36 23.88 -26.02
CA THR A 113 -4.00 23.95 -25.48
C THR A 113 -3.57 25.39 -25.20
N LYS A 114 -2.51 25.55 -24.41
CA LYS A 114 -1.94 26.85 -24.07
C LYS A 114 -1.38 27.56 -25.31
N SER A 115 -0.85 26.82 -26.30
CA SER A 115 -0.36 27.43 -27.55
C SER A 115 -1.49 27.88 -28.50
N GLY A 116 -2.75 27.62 -28.16
CA GLY A 116 -3.90 27.96 -29.00
C GLY A 116 -4.29 26.86 -30.01
N LYS A 117 -3.63 25.69 -29.99
CA LYS A 117 -4.06 24.54 -30.80
C LYS A 117 -5.37 23.97 -30.26
N THR A 118 -6.21 23.53 -31.20
CA THR A 118 -7.46 22.80 -30.97
C THR A 118 -7.36 21.43 -31.60
N LEU A 119 -7.67 20.38 -30.83
CA LEU A 119 -7.60 18.99 -31.26
C LEU A 119 -8.92 18.29 -30.96
N ASN A 120 -9.33 17.36 -31.82
CA ASN A 120 -10.54 16.57 -31.62
C ASN A 120 -10.17 15.09 -31.42
N ALA A 121 -10.69 14.49 -30.36
CA ALA A 121 -10.48 13.08 -30.05
C ALA A 121 -11.77 12.39 -29.66
N LYS A 122 -11.92 11.11 -30.02
CA LYS A 122 -13.06 10.29 -29.61
C LYS A 122 -12.97 9.93 -28.13
N HIS A 123 -11.79 9.62 -27.62
CA HIS A 123 -11.54 9.36 -26.20
C HIS A 123 -10.43 10.26 -25.65
N VAL A 124 -10.57 10.70 -24.41
CA VAL A 124 -9.57 11.52 -23.71
C VAL A 124 -9.19 10.87 -22.39
N ILE A 125 -7.89 10.75 -22.12
CA ILE A 125 -7.38 10.20 -20.87
C ILE A 125 -6.63 11.29 -20.13
N CYS A 126 -7.08 11.64 -18.94
CA CYS A 126 -6.30 12.49 -18.04
C CYS A 126 -5.41 11.62 -17.16
N SER A 127 -4.09 11.73 -17.36
CA SER A 127 -3.06 11.03 -16.58
C SER A 127 -2.17 11.99 -15.78
N THR A 128 -2.66 13.20 -15.55
CA THR A 128 -1.96 14.31 -14.88
C THR A 128 -1.80 14.13 -13.36
N GLY A 129 -2.52 13.19 -12.75
CA GLY A 129 -2.42 12.81 -11.34
C GLY A 129 -2.79 13.92 -10.35
N PHE A 130 -2.28 13.79 -9.12
CA PHE A 130 -2.48 14.74 -8.03
C PHE A 130 -1.31 15.70 -7.85
N SER A 131 -1.60 16.85 -7.25
CA SER A 131 -0.64 17.79 -6.69
C SER A 131 -0.80 17.86 -5.17
N ARG A 132 0.30 18.18 -4.49
CA ARG A 132 0.36 18.49 -3.06
C ARG A 132 1.27 19.69 -2.86
N ALA A 133 0.95 20.54 -1.90
CA ALA A 133 1.74 21.71 -1.51
C ALA A 133 3.13 21.29 -1.01
N ILE A 134 3.20 20.14 -0.33
CA ILE A 134 4.48 19.61 0.19
C ILE A 134 5.52 19.33 -0.91
N HIS A 135 5.10 19.18 -2.18
CA HIS A 135 6.07 19.03 -3.28
C HIS A 135 6.91 20.30 -3.47
N THR A 136 6.34 21.48 -3.19
CA THR A 136 7.09 22.74 -3.19
C THR A 136 8.10 22.75 -2.05
N ASP A 137 7.68 22.36 -0.84
CA ASP A 137 8.52 22.32 0.35
C ASP A 137 9.72 21.37 0.16
N ILE A 138 9.51 20.16 -0.39
CA ILE A 138 10.62 19.21 -0.65
C ILE A 138 11.71 19.82 -1.55
N ASN A 139 11.32 20.64 -2.52
CA ASN A 139 12.26 21.28 -3.43
C ASN A 139 12.95 22.49 -2.80
N GLN A 140 12.24 23.26 -1.97
CA GLN A 140 12.68 24.57 -1.51
C GLN A 140 13.28 24.60 -0.09
N ILE A 141 13.04 23.56 0.73
CA ILE A 141 13.61 23.49 2.08
C ILE A 141 15.15 23.54 2.01
N ASP A 142 15.71 24.41 2.83
CA ASP A 142 17.13 24.40 3.13
C ASP A 142 17.45 23.30 4.14
N TYR A 143 17.87 22.15 3.62
CA TYR A 143 18.27 21.03 4.44
C TYR A 143 19.60 21.25 5.17
N SER A 144 20.37 22.30 4.89
CA SER A 144 21.65 22.57 5.56
C SER A 144 21.49 23.26 6.92
N VAL A 145 20.30 23.79 7.21
CA VAL A 145 20.04 24.49 8.46
C VAL A 145 20.15 23.55 9.66
N SER A 146 20.69 24.06 10.76
CA SER A 146 20.91 23.32 12.00
C SER A 146 20.34 24.04 13.22
N ASN A 147 20.03 23.27 14.27
CA ASN A 147 19.52 23.77 15.55
C ASN A 147 18.26 24.64 15.43
N LYS A 148 17.39 24.37 14.45
CA LYS A 148 16.10 25.06 14.26
C LYS A 148 14.91 24.18 14.60
N THR A 149 13.76 24.81 14.85
CA THR A 149 12.49 24.11 15.07
C THR A 149 11.64 24.14 13.81
N PHE A 150 11.11 22.99 13.41
CA PHE A 150 10.16 22.85 12.31
C PHE A 150 8.84 22.32 12.82
N VAL A 151 7.75 22.92 12.35
CA VAL A 151 6.38 22.46 12.68
C VAL A 151 5.77 21.86 11.43
N PHE A 152 5.45 20.58 11.49
CA PHE A 152 4.75 19.85 10.43
C PHE A 152 3.27 19.77 10.77
N ASP A 153 2.43 20.27 9.88
CA ASP A 153 0.97 20.20 10.01
C ASP A 153 0.39 18.99 9.27
N THR A 154 1.21 18.01 8.93
CA THR A 154 0.79 16.74 8.35
C THR A 154 1.84 15.69 8.65
N MET A 155 1.41 14.44 8.68
CA MET A 155 2.31 13.30 8.71
C MET A 155 1.94 12.34 7.58
N GLY A 156 2.91 12.10 6.71
CA GLY A 156 2.83 11.28 5.50
C GLY A 156 4.25 10.94 5.03
N ASP A 157 4.41 10.07 4.04
CA ASP A 157 5.74 9.66 3.54
C ASP A 157 6.65 10.84 3.16
N SER A 158 6.08 11.85 2.48
CA SER A 158 6.79 13.09 2.11
C SER A 158 7.27 13.89 3.34
N ALA A 159 6.44 14.00 4.39
CA ALA A 159 6.84 14.68 5.62
C ALA A 159 7.96 13.89 6.32
N ASN A 160 7.81 12.56 6.39
CA ASN A 160 8.82 11.66 6.99
C ASN A 160 10.18 11.77 6.28
N LEU A 161 10.17 11.91 4.95
CA LEU A 161 11.36 12.14 4.14
C LEU A 161 12.02 13.50 4.42
N ILE A 162 11.25 14.57 4.58
CA ILE A 162 11.82 15.88 4.95
C ILE A 162 12.45 15.77 6.35
N ILE A 163 11.73 15.15 7.29
CA ILE A 163 12.19 14.97 8.67
C ILE A 163 13.51 14.18 8.72
N SER A 164 13.67 13.12 7.92
CA SER A 164 14.89 12.31 7.89
C SER A 164 16.14 13.08 7.47
N LYS A 165 15.98 14.17 6.71
CA LYS A 165 17.07 15.07 6.30
C LYS A 165 17.32 16.18 7.32
N LEU A 166 16.30 16.61 8.05
CA LEU A 166 16.41 17.68 9.05
C LEU A 166 16.98 17.21 10.39
N ILE A 167 16.57 16.03 10.86
CA ILE A 167 16.99 15.48 12.17
C ILE A 167 18.51 15.34 12.32
N PRO A 168 19.25 14.83 11.31
CA PRO A 168 20.70 14.74 11.40
C PRO A 168 21.34 16.09 11.73
N ASN A 169 20.75 17.22 11.34
CA ASN A 169 21.30 18.56 11.61
C ASN A 169 20.85 19.14 12.98
N ASN A 170 20.40 18.28 13.90
CA ASN A 170 19.92 18.62 15.23
C ASN A 170 18.72 19.59 15.25
N ASN A 171 17.96 19.62 14.15
CA ASN A 171 16.69 20.32 14.10
C ASN A 171 15.64 19.61 14.97
N LYS A 172 14.74 20.39 15.56
CA LYS A 172 13.67 19.94 16.45
C LYS A 172 12.38 19.86 15.66
N ILE A 173 11.67 18.75 15.77
CA ILE A 173 10.54 18.45 14.89
C ILE A 173 9.25 18.34 15.70
N ILE A 174 8.28 19.20 15.43
CA ILE A 174 6.95 19.12 16.05
C ILE A 174 5.95 18.69 15.00
N ILE A 175 5.24 17.59 15.23
CA ILE A 175 4.26 17.01 14.31
C ILE A 175 2.86 17.25 14.88
N ARG A 176 2.10 18.18 14.27
CA ARG A 176 0.68 18.43 14.56
C ARG A 176 -0.20 17.51 13.71
N THR A 177 -0.84 16.53 14.34
CA THR A 177 -1.55 15.47 13.63
C THR A 177 -2.83 15.00 14.35
N ASN A 178 -3.72 14.35 13.60
CA ASN A 178 -4.87 13.58 14.09
C ASN A 178 -4.58 12.07 14.04
N GLY A 179 -3.30 11.69 14.20
CA GLY A 179 -2.81 10.33 14.02
C GLY A 179 -2.34 9.97 12.61
N PHE A 180 -1.57 8.90 12.53
CA PHE A 180 -1.01 8.28 11.33
C PHE A 180 -0.64 6.83 11.63
N ASN A 181 -0.67 5.96 10.61
CA ASN A 181 -0.30 4.56 10.77
C ASN A 181 1.14 4.34 10.30
N ALA A 182 2.05 4.14 11.24
CA ALA A 182 3.44 3.82 10.90
C ALA A 182 3.56 2.34 10.45
N ARG A 183 4.41 2.06 9.45
CA ARG A 183 4.64 0.72 8.91
C ARG A 183 6.12 0.54 8.59
N ASP A 184 6.69 -0.54 9.08
CA ASP A 184 8.03 -0.96 8.75
C ASP A 184 8.09 -1.34 7.26
N LYS A 185 9.10 -0.84 6.54
CA LYS A 185 9.37 -1.18 5.13
C LYS A 185 9.70 -2.66 4.97
N VAL A 186 10.40 -3.24 5.93
CA VAL A 186 10.81 -4.63 5.86
C VAL A 186 10.42 -5.33 7.14
N VAL A 187 10.10 -6.61 6.99
CA VAL A 187 9.52 -7.40 8.05
C VAL A 187 10.20 -8.78 7.99
N PRO A 188 11.01 -9.14 9.01
CA PRO A 188 11.57 -10.48 9.09
C PRO A 188 10.49 -11.48 9.50
N GLY A 189 10.49 -12.67 8.89
CA GLY A 189 9.59 -13.76 9.22
C GLY A 189 9.92 -15.03 8.45
N ALA A 190 9.63 -16.21 9.01
CA ALA A 190 9.81 -17.51 8.35
C ALA A 190 11.20 -17.72 7.70
N GLY A 191 12.26 -17.24 8.36
CA GLY A 191 13.64 -17.35 7.85
C GLY A 191 14.01 -16.42 6.69
N ALA A 192 13.15 -15.47 6.32
CA ALA A 192 13.40 -14.49 5.25
C ALA A 192 13.03 -13.05 5.68
N ILE A 193 13.48 -12.07 4.89
CA ILE A 193 13.08 -10.67 5.04
C ILE A 193 12.12 -10.33 3.90
N TYR A 194 10.89 -9.98 4.26
CA TYR A 194 9.87 -9.56 3.30
C TYR A 194 9.82 -8.05 3.22
N THR A 195 9.63 -7.51 2.02
CA THR A 195 9.20 -6.11 1.89
C THR A 195 7.73 -6.03 2.27
N LEU A 196 7.32 -4.94 2.92
CA LEU A 196 5.97 -4.75 3.43
C LEU A 196 4.89 -5.10 2.40
N ASP A 197 5.10 -4.63 1.17
CA ASP A 197 4.12 -4.76 0.10
C ASP A 197 3.90 -6.22 -0.35
N GLN A 198 4.83 -7.13 0.00
CA GLN A 198 4.72 -8.55 -0.32
C GLN A 198 4.10 -9.40 0.82
N LEU A 199 3.83 -8.80 1.99
CA LEU A 199 3.17 -9.49 3.10
C LEU A 199 1.65 -9.33 3.10
N GLU A 200 1.13 -8.55 2.17
CA GLU A 200 -0.29 -8.30 2.04
C GLU A 200 -0.92 -9.47 1.26
N GLY A 201 -1.25 -10.55 1.97
CA GLY A 201 -1.98 -11.72 1.47
C GLY A 201 -3.44 -11.37 1.14
N HIS A 202 -3.66 -10.48 0.17
CA HIS A 202 -4.91 -9.75 -0.07
C HIS A 202 -6.15 -10.64 -0.20
N ASN A 203 -6.00 -11.84 -0.75
CA ASN A 203 -7.12 -12.75 -0.94
C ASN A 203 -7.60 -13.41 0.37
N PHE A 204 -6.84 -13.33 1.47
CA PHE A 204 -7.32 -13.73 2.80
C PHE A 204 -8.49 -12.87 3.30
N ARG A 205 -8.73 -11.69 2.70
CA ARG A 205 -9.92 -10.87 2.96
C ARG A 205 -11.22 -11.64 2.82
N TYR A 206 -11.24 -12.62 1.92
CA TYR A 206 -12.43 -13.44 1.65
C TYR A 206 -12.76 -14.37 2.81
N MET A 207 -11.77 -14.75 3.63
CA MET A 207 -12.01 -15.54 4.85
C MET A 207 -12.55 -14.64 5.96
N SER A 208 -11.85 -13.55 6.28
CA SER A 208 -12.35 -12.55 7.21
C SER A 208 -11.65 -11.21 7.01
N HIS A 209 -12.43 -10.18 6.69
CA HIS A 209 -11.97 -8.80 6.57
C HIS A 209 -11.43 -8.28 7.91
N GLU A 210 -12.08 -8.63 9.01
CA GLU A 210 -11.67 -8.22 10.36
C GLU A 210 -10.36 -8.87 10.77
N HIS A 211 -10.20 -10.19 10.57
CA HIS A 211 -8.93 -10.86 10.92
C HIS A 211 -7.79 -10.39 10.02
N TYR A 212 -8.03 -10.25 8.71
CA TYR A 212 -7.05 -9.68 7.80
C TYR A 212 -6.64 -8.26 8.24
N ALA A 213 -7.61 -7.44 8.64
CA ALA A 213 -7.34 -6.11 9.18
C ALA A 213 -6.51 -6.17 10.46
N SER A 214 -6.85 -7.02 11.44
CA SER A 214 -6.09 -7.16 12.70
C SER A 214 -4.65 -7.61 12.47
N VAL A 215 -4.43 -8.54 11.54
CA VAL A 215 -3.08 -9.01 11.18
C VAL A 215 -2.26 -7.92 10.50
N ILE A 216 -2.84 -7.21 9.54
CA ILE A 216 -2.13 -6.18 8.76
C ILE A 216 -1.96 -4.88 9.57
N TYR A 217 -2.92 -4.53 10.42
CA TYR A 217 -2.90 -3.28 11.16
C TYR A 217 -2.28 -3.34 12.53
N GLY A 218 -2.24 -4.52 13.15
CA GLY A 218 -2.06 -4.63 14.59
C GLY A 218 -3.37 -4.34 15.32
N LEU A 219 -3.32 -4.43 16.63
CA LEU A 219 -4.49 -4.34 17.50
C LEU A 219 -4.96 -2.90 17.66
N PRO A 220 -6.28 -2.62 17.66
CA PRO A 220 -6.79 -1.32 18.07
C PRO A 220 -6.48 -1.06 19.56
N LEU A 221 -6.44 0.22 19.94
CA LEU A 221 -6.19 0.70 21.31
C LEU A 221 -7.02 -0.09 22.35
N GLY A 222 -6.38 -0.43 23.48
CA GLY A 222 -7.00 -1.16 24.59
C GLY A 222 -6.19 -2.34 25.10
N SER A 223 -5.05 -2.66 24.46
CA SER A 223 -4.09 -3.62 25.00
C SER A 223 -3.64 -3.21 26.40
N LYS A 224 -3.52 -4.20 27.30
CA LYS A 224 -2.95 -4.01 28.64
C LYS A 224 -1.42 -3.89 28.61
N LYS A 225 -0.77 -4.11 27.47
CA LYS A 225 0.69 -4.14 27.31
C LYS A 225 1.16 -3.08 26.30
N PRO A 226 1.60 -1.90 26.78
CA PRO A 226 1.86 -0.73 25.94
C PRO A 226 3.25 -0.72 25.27
N ILE A 227 3.49 -1.69 24.40
CA ILE A 227 4.78 -1.92 23.72
C ILE A 227 4.82 -1.35 22.30
N LEU A 228 3.66 -0.93 21.78
CA LEU A 228 3.54 -0.36 20.44
C LEU A 228 3.61 1.16 20.50
N MET A 229 4.07 1.73 19.39
CA MET A 229 4.13 3.17 19.21
C MET A 229 2.79 3.87 19.55
N GLY A 230 1.65 3.26 19.20
CA GLY A 230 0.32 3.81 19.49
C GLY A 230 0.00 3.90 20.98
N ASP A 231 0.47 2.94 21.79
CA ASP A 231 0.23 2.93 23.24
C ASP A 231 1.13 3.95 23.95
N GLN A 232 2.35 4.11 23.47
CA GLN A 232 3.34 5.05 24.02
C GLN A 232 3.07 6.50 23.62
N PHE A 233 2.54 6.70 22.41
CA PHE A 233 2.25 8.02 21.85
C PHE A 233 0.81 8.06 21.30
N PRO A 234 -0.23 8.15 22.16
CA PRO A 234 -1.63 8.02 21.72
C PRO A 234 -2.07 8.99 20.62
N VAL A 235 -1.43 10.17 20.52
CA VAL A 235 -1.67 11.16 19.47
C VAL A 235 -1.37 10.63 18.06
N THR A 236 -0.58 9.55 17.95
CA THR A 236 -0.32 8.88 16.67
C THR A 236 -1.47 7.97 16.24
N VAL A 237 -2.33 7.54 17.15
CA VAL A 237 -3.44 6.66 16.80
C VAL A 237 -4.54 7.46 16.10
N ARG A 238 -5.09 6.88 15.03
CA ARG A 238 -6.25 7.45 14.36
C ARG A 238 -7.53 6.95 14.99
N ASP A 239 -8.55 7.80 15.02
CA ASP A 239 -9.88 7.46 15.55
C ASP A 239 -10.61 6.47 14.63
N ASP A 240 -10.54 5.17 14.88
CA ASP A 240 -11.13 4.16 13.99
C ASP A 240 -12.68 4.15 13.94
N SER A 241 -13.37 4.99 14.71
CA SER A 241 -14.83 5.12 14.65
C SER A 241 -15.36 5.53 13.26
N TYR A 242 -14.49 6.06 12.39
CA TYR A 242 -14.84 6.39 11.01
C TYR A 242 -14.80 5.20 10.03
N ILE A 243 -14.35 4.00 10.44
CA ILE A 243 -14.21 2.84 9.55
C ILE A 243 -15.48 1.98 9.63
N THR A 244 -16.50 2.35 8.85
CA THR A 244 -17.76 1.58 8.73
C THR A 244 -17.86 0.77 7.43
N SER A 245 -16.79 0.69 6.63
CA SER A 245 -16.79 0.00 5.33
C SER A 245 -16.82 -1.51 5.46
N ASN A 246 -17.50 -2.18 4.54
CA ASN A 246 -17.54 -3.65 4.45
C ASN A 246 -16.20 -4.25 4.00
N SER A 247 -15.37 -3.47 3.30
CA SER A 247 -14.08 -3.87 2.74
C SER A 247 -12.89 -3.71 3.71
N ARG A 248 -13.08 -3.62 5.04
CA ARG A 248 -11.98 -3.53 6.04
C ARG A 248 -10.82 -4.44 5.58
N PRO A 249 -9.68 -3.87 5.17
CA PRO A 249 -9.02 -2.72 5.75
C PRO A 249 -9.28 -1.36 5.05
N ALA A 250 -9.17 -0.27 5.83
CA ALA A 250 -9.79 1.05 5.66
C ALA A 250 -9.24 1.95 4.55
N SER A 251 -9.99 2.05 3.45
CA SER A 251 -9.86 3.12 2.45
C SER A 251 -9.87 4.51 3.11
N GLY A 252 -9.02 5.41 2.62
CA GLY A 252 -8.94 6.81 3.09
C GLY A 252 -8.08 7.07 4.33
N THR A 253 -7.35 6.07 4.82
CA THR A 253 -6.40 6.23 5.93
C THR A 253 -5.00 6.62 5.43
N ILE A 254 -4.19 7.32 6.23
CA ILE A 254 -2.81 7.66 5.85
C ILE A 254 -1.83 6.73 6.59
N ALA A 255 -1.11 5.93 5.82
CA ALA A 255 0.05 5.18 6.29
C ALA A 255 1.34 5.97 6.03
N ILE A 256 2.35 5.73 6.86
CA ILE A 256 3.73 6.16 6.62
C ILE A 256 4.63 4.93 6.65
N LYS A 257 5.46 4.76 5.63
CA LYS A 257 6.38 3.63 5.53
C LYS A 257 7.80 4.09 5.80
N TYR A 258 8.52 3.36 6.65
CA TYR A 258 9.86 3.75 7.08
C TYR A 258 10.79 2.57 7.28
N TRP A 259 12.09 2.83 7.22
CA TRP A 259 13.14 1.89 7.62
C TRP A 259 13.22 1.84 9.14
N PRO A 260 12.81 0.74 9.78
CA PRO A 260 13.01 0.60 11.22
C PRO A 260 14.51 0.47 11.50
N ILE A 261 14.98 1.11 12.57
CA ILE A 261 16.42 1.33 12.81
C ILE A 261 17.22 0.03 12.90
N ASP A 262 16.61 -1.02 13.46
CA ASP A 262 17.21 -2.34 13.59
C ASP A 262 17.49 -2.96 12.21
N GLN A 263 16.52 -2.94 11.32
CA GLN A 263 16.66 -3.48 9.97
C GLN A 263 17.53 -2.59 9.09
N TYR A 264 17.51 -1.27 9.31
CA TYR A 264 18.43 -0.36 8.64
C TYR A 264 19.88 -0.63 9.05
N ALA A 265 20.13 -0.83 10.34
CA ALA A 265 21.47 -1.14 10.86
C ALA A 265 21.97 -2.48 10.34
N GLU A 266 21.12 -3.51 10.34
CA GLU A 266 21.44 -4.83 9.80
C GLU A 266 21.78 -4.76 8.31
N LYS A 267 20.95 -4.08 7.52
CA LYS A 267 21.07 -4.05 6.05
C LYS A 267 22.18 -3.13 5.55
N PHE A 268 22.36 -1.97 6.18
CA PHE A 268 23.22 -0.89 5.68
C PHE A 268 24.39 -0.56 6.60
N GLY A 269 24.48 -1.16 7.79
CA GLY A 269 25.49 -0.78 8.79
C GLY A 269 26.93 -0.99 8.31
N ASN A 270 27.18 -2.04 7.55
CA ASN A 270 28.52 -2.37 7.01
C ASN A 270 28.96 -1.44 5.87
N ASN A 271 28.02 -0.79 5.18
CA ASN A 271 28.25 0.09 4.03
C ASN A 271 27.47 1.42 4.17
N LEU A 272 27.44 1.95 5.40
CA LEU A 272 26.56 3.03 5.79
C LEU A 272 26.75 4.30 4.97
N GLU A 273 28.01 4.68 4.72
CA GLU A 273 28.34 5.89 3.96
C GLU A 273 27.86 5.79 2.51
N GLU A 274 28.11 4.65 1.85
CA GLU A 274 27.64 4.38 0.50
C GLU A 274 26.10 4.35 0.43
N SER A 275 25.45 3.72 1.41
CA SER A 275 23.99 3.62 1.47
C SER A 275 23.33 4.99 1.58
N ILE A 276 23.84 5.87 2.45
CA ILE A 276 23.37 7.25 2.57
C ILE A 276 23.62 8.02 1.26
N TYR A 277 24.79 7.84 0.63
CA TYR A 277 25.13 8.49 -0.64
C TYR A 277 24.17 8.08 -1.77
N GLN A 278 23.80 6.80 -1.83
CA GLN A 278 22.83 6.27 -2.80
C GLN A 278 21.39 6.73 -2.53
N GLY A 279 21.10 7.27 -1.36
CA GLY A 279 19.78 7.77 -0.97
C GLY A 279 18.99 6.85 -0.04
N TYR A 280 19.58 5.79 0.50
CA TYR A 280 18.94 5.02 1.57
C TYR A 280 19.05 5.79 2.89
N LEU A 281 18.00 6.53 3.26
CA LEU A 281 17.99 7.36 4.47
C LEU A 281 17.23 6.67 5.61
N LEU A 282 17.80 6.70 6.81
CA LEU A 282 17.08 6.27 8.01
C LEU A 282 15.92 7.24 8.26
N ASN A 283 14.69 6.73 8.25
CA ASN A 283 13.48 7.51 8.44
C ASN A 283 12.56 6.99 9.57
N ASP A 284 13.15 6.38 10.59
CA ASP A 284 12.44 5.75 11.72
C ASP A 284 11.77 6.77 12.66
N ILE A 285 10.51 7.09 12.35
CA ILE A 285 9.65 7.97 13.15
C ILE A 285 9.53 7.51 14.60
N ALA A 286 9.41 6.21 14.84
CA ALA A 286 9.24 5.69 16.20
C ALA A 286 10.52 5.93 17.00
N MET A 287 11.70 5.70 16.42
CA MET A 287 12.98 6.00 17.06
C MET A 287 13.18 7.50 17.28
N TRP A 288 12.70 8.35 16.39
CA TRP A 288 12.79 9.80 16.57
C TRP A 288 11.92 10.33 17.71
N LEU A 289 10.72 9.76 17.89
CA LEU A 289 9.87 10.07 19.03
C LEU A 289 10.48 9.52 20.31
N HIS A 290 11.01 8.29 20.27
CA HIS A 290 11.69 7.66 21.39
C HIS A 290 12.84 8.50 21.94
N THR A 291 13.69 8.99 21.05
CA THR A 291 14.88 9.78 21.41
C THR A 291 14.60 11.26 21.56
N GLY A 292 13.34 11.71 21.51
CA GLY A 292 12.96 13.11 21.66
C GLY A 292 13.53 14.02 20.56
N LYS A 293 13.86 13.47 19.38
CA LYS A 293 14.25 14.25 18.18
C LYS A 293 13.02 14.81 17.46
N ALA A 294 11.89 14.15 17.62
CA ALA A 294 10.57 14.63 17.24
C ALA A 294 9.61 14.51 18.41
N ILE A 295 8.54 15.32 18.40
CA ILE A 295 7.37 15.16 19.26
C ILE A 295 6.10 15.20 18.41
N VAL A 296 5.07 14.49 18.85
CA VAL A 296 3.71 14.58 18.29
C VAL A 296 2.83 15.38 19.24
N VAL A 297 2.02 16.26 18.69
CA VAL A 297 1.07 17.08 19.45
C VAL A 297 -0.29 17.07 18.76
N PRO A 298 -1.39 17.27 19.50
CA PRO A 298 -2.72 17.35 18.94
C PRO A 298 -2.83 18.39 17.81
N LYS A 299 -3.64 18.10 16.79
CA LYS A 299 -3.81 18.96 15.62
C LYS A 299 -4.32 20.36 15.95
N ASP A 300 -5.04 20.51 17.05
CA ASP A 300 -5.59 21.78 17.57
C ASP A 300 -4.60 22.56 18.45
N THR A 301 -3.37 22.06 18.67
CA THR A 301 -2.29 22.80 19.34
C THR A 301 -2.11 24.18 18.70
N ALA A 302 -2.09 25.24 19.53
CA ALA A 302 -2.15 26.62 19.07
C ALA A 302 -0.87 27.08 18.35
N ILE A 303 -1.03 27.84 17.26
CA ILE A 303 0.06 28.46 16.49
C ILE A 303 -0.21 29.96 16.36
N ASN A 304 0.82 30.76 16.63
CA ASN A 304 0.86 32.17 16.27
C ASN A 304 1.75 32.35 15.03
N PHE A 305 1.14 32.55 13.86
CA PHE A 305 1.89 32.71 12.60
C PHE A 305 2.63 34.05 12.49
N GLU A 306 2.14 35.09 13.16
CA GLU A 306 2.77 36.41 13.17
C GLU A 306 4.07 36.37 13.98
N LYS A 307 4.02 35.80 15.19
CA LYS A 307 5.19 35.59 16.05
C LYS A 307 6.05 34.40 15.64
N LYS A 308 5.53 33.54 14.75
CA LYS A 308 6.09 32.22 14.42
C LYS A 308 6.36 31.38 15.67
N THR A 309 5.36 31.27 16.54
CA THR A 309 5.43 30.45 17.76
C THR A 309 4.37 29.36 17.78
N ILE A 310 4.66 28.26 18.47
CA ILE A 310 3.73 27.17 18.79
C ILE A 310 3.71 26.99 20.31
N THR A 311 2.52 26.80 20.87
CA THR A 311 2.34 26.66 22.33
C THR A 311 1.79 25.29 22.67
N TYR A 312 2.55 24.49 23.41
CA TYR A 312 2.15 23.16 23.87
C TYR A 312 2.50 22.98 25.34
N ALA A 313 1.56 22.45 26.13
CA ALA A 313 1.72 22.25 27.58
C ALA A 313 2.21 23.51 28.33
N GLY A 314 1.75 24.70 27.91
CA GLY A 314 2.15 25.98 28.49
C GLY A 314 3.52 26.51 28.07
N ILE A 315 4.24 25.79 27.19
CA ILE A 315 5.54 26.19 26.67
C ILE A 315 5.34 26.79 25.28
N GLU A 316 5.66 28.07 25.13
CA GLU A 316 5.70 28.75 23.83
C GLU A 316 7.11 28.59 23.22
N ARG A 317 7.19 28.16 21.96
CA ARG A 317 8.45 27.94 21.26
C ARG A 317 8.43 28.57 19.88
N ALA A 318 9.49 29.30 19.53
CA ALA A 318 9.66 29.83 18.18
C ALA A 318 9.99 28.72 17.16
N PHE A 319 9.43 28.82 15.96
CA PHE A 319 9.73 27.93 14.85
C PHE A 319 10.33 28.66 13.64
N HIS A 320 11.22 27.97 12.94
CA HIS A 320 11.88 28.45 11.73
C HIS A 320 10.94 28.37 10.54
N GLN A 321 10.33 27.21 10.32
CA GLN A 321 9.41 26.98 9.21
C GLN A 321 8.21 26.14 9.65
N TYR A 322 7.06 26.50 9.09
CA TYR A 322 5.82 25.74 9.19
C TYR A 322 5.58 25.02 7.86
N ILE A 323 5.60 23.69 7.88
CA ILE A 323 5.32 22.84 6.73
C ILE A 323 3.84 22.52 6.74
N LYS A 324 3.10 23.19 5.85
CA LYS A 324 1.65 23.07 5.81
C LYS A 324 1.25 21.72 5.20
N GLY A 325 0.40 21.01 5.93
CA GLY A 325 -0.33 19.88 5.39
C GLY A 325 -1.39 20.32 4.39
N ASP A 326 -1.50 19.61 3.28
CA ASP A 326 -2.62 19.74 2.37
C ASP A 326 -3.17 18.38 1.93
N ALA A 327 -4.37 18.42 1.38
CA ALA A 327 -4.97 17.26 0.75
C ALA A 327 -4.61 17.26 -0.73
N GLU A 328 -4.46 16.06 -1.31
CA GLU A 328 -4.22 15.91 -2.74
C GLU A 328 -5.27 16.66 -3.57
N GLN A 329 -4.79 17.44 -4.53
CA GLN A 329 -5.63 18.19 -5.47
C GLN A 329 -5.44 17.64 -6.88
N PRO A 330 -6.52 17.29 -7.59
CA PRO A 330 -6.43 16.76 -8.95
C PRO A 330 -5.84 17.80 -9.90
N ARG A 331 -4.82 17.44 -10.69
CA ARG A 331 -4.22 18.32 -11.71
C ARG A 331 -4.98 18.31 -13.04
N LEU A 332 -6.30 18.23 -12.99
CA LEU A 332 -7.13 18.18 -14.19
C LEU A 332 -7.17 19.56 -14.88
N PRO A 333 -7.16 19.62 -16.22
CA PRO A 333 -7.55 20.84 -16.92
C PRO A 333 -9.02 21.16 -16.65
N LYS A 334 -9.49 22.35 -17.07
CA LYS A 334 -10.91 22.66 -16.99
C LYS A 334 -11.68 21.73 -17.94
N ILE A 335 -12.66 20.97 -17.43
CA ILE A 335 -13.50 20.09 -18.25
C ILE A 335 -14.91 20.67 -18.28
N MET A 336 -15.52 20.72 -19.46
CA MET A 336 -16.88 21.22 -19.69
C MET A 336 -17.76 20.11 -20.24
N ILE A 337 -18.90 19.86 -19.60
CA ILE A 337 -19.97 18.97 -20.08
C ILE A 337 -20.76 19.73 -21.13
N ASP A 338 -20.90 19.13 -22.32
CA ASP A 338 -21.53 19.71 -23.51
C ASP A 338 -21.00 21.11 -23.86
N GLY A 339 -19.70 21.35 -23.58
CA GLY A 339 -19.02 22.63 -23.80
C GLY A 339 -19.45 23.79 -22.87
N ASN A 340 -20.44 23.59 -22.00
CA ASN A 340 -21.12 24.69 -21.31
C ASN A 340 -21.09 24.57 -19.77
N THR A 341 -21.12 23.36 -19.22
CA THR A 341 -21.22 23.15 -17.77
C THR A 341 -19.89 22.67 -17.17
N PRO A 342 -19.25 23.42 -16.25
CA PRO A 342 -18.00 22.97 -15.65
C PRO A 342 -18.16 21.66 -14.85
N TYR A 343 -17.36 20.66 -15.17
CA TYR A 343 -17.24 19.43 -14.39
C TYR A 343 -16.45 19.70 -13.09
N LYS A 344 -16.95 19.18 -11.97
CA LYS A 344 -16.28 19.24 -10.66
C LYS A 344 -15.87 17.84 -10.25
N TYR A 345 -14.56 17.63 -10.15
CA TYR A 345 -14.03 16.34 -9.72
C TYR A 345 -14.40 16.02 -8.27
N GLN A 346 -14.97 14.84 -8.06
CA GLN A 346 -15.13 14.19 -6.76
C GLN A 346 -14.82 12.72 -6.93
N TYR A 347 -13.90 12.16 -6.13
CA TYR A 347 -13.45 10.77 -6.31
C TYR A 347 -14.62 9.77 -6.35
N ARG A 348 -15.55 9.88 -5.40
CA ARG A 348 -16.73 9.00 -5.27
C ARG A 348 -17.77 9.14 -6.39
N ASP A 349 -17.64 10.11 -7.27
CA ASP A 349 -18.47 10.24 -8.47
C ASP A 349 -17.85 9.53 -9.69
N ASN A 350 -16.76 8.76 -9.50
CA ASN A 350 -16.12 8.00 -10.56
C ASN A 350 -16.13 6.51 -10.21
N PHE A 351 -16.63 5.68 -11.12
CA PHE A 351 -16.56 4.24 -10.97
C PHE A 351 -15.09 3.78 -11.04
N MET A 352 -14.67 3.03 -10.02
CA MET A 352 -13.27 2.62 -9.81
C MET A 352 -12.27 3.78 -9.79
N GLY A 353 -12.69 5.03 -9.56
CA GLY A 353 -11.79 6.19 -9.69
C GLY A 353 -11.37 6.52 -11.14
N VAL A 354 -11.97 5.86 -12.14
CA VAL A 354 -11.58 5.93 -13.57
C VAL A 354 -12.67 6.54 -14.45
N ILE A 355 -13.92 6.09 -14.31
CA ILE A 355 -15.03 6.48 -15.20
C ILE A 355 -15.93 7.48 -14.49
N PRO A 356 -15.93 8.76 -14.88
CA PRO A 356 -16.76 9.77 -14.25
C PRO A 356 -18.23 9.55 -14.57
N ARG A 357 -19.12 9.78 -13.58
CA ARG A 357 -20.57 9.66 -13.76
C ARG A 357 -21.12 10.45 -14.95
N THR A 358 -20.60 11.65 -15.16
CA THR A 358 -21.18 12.65 -16.07
C THR A 358 -20.39 12.88 -17.36
N LEU A 359 -19.28 12.16 -17.57
CA LEU A 359 -18.45 12.29 -18.78
C LEU A 359 -18.52 10.99 -19.59
N ASN A 360 -18.70 11.09 -20.91
CA ASN A 360 -18.97 9.92 -21.75
C ASN A 360 -17.70 9.20 -22.22
N ASN A 361 -16.63 9.95 -22.42
CA ASN A 361 -15.43 9.53 -23.14
C ASN A 361 -14.16 10.20 -22.59
N VAL A 362 -14.23 10.66 -21.34
CA VAL A 362 -13.06 11.11 -20.57
C VAL A 362 -12.80 10.12 -19.45
N TYR A 363 -11.58 9.60 -19.35
CA TYR A 363 -11.16 8.66 -18.31
C TYR A 363 -10.02 9.22 -17.47
N PHE A 364 -9.93 8.79 -16.22
CA PHE A 364 -8.91 9.22 -15.27
C PHE A 364 -7.99 8.05 -14.90
N ILE A 365 -6.67 8.26 -15.01
CA ILE A 365 -5.65 7.28 -14.59
C ILE A 365 -4.69 7.94 -13.61
N GLY A 366 -4.37 7.25 -12.51
CA GLY A 366 -3.50 7.75 -11.44
C GLY A 366 -4.19 8.66 -10.43
N TYR A 367 -5.54 8.68 -10.44
CA TYR A 367 -6.39 9.39 -9.47
C TYR A 367 -6.89 8.49 -8.32
N THR A 368 -6.48 7.22 -8.34
CA THR A 368 -6.58 6.28 -7.22
C THR A 368 -5.17 6.02 -6.72
N ARG A 369 -4.97 5.98 -5.40
CA ARG A 369 -3.66 5.86 -4.76
C ARG A 369 -3.61 4.63 -3.86
N PRO A 370 -2.47 3.94 -3.78
CA PRO A 370 -2.29 2.87 -2.82
C PRO A 370 -2.29 3.43 -1.40
N TYR A 371 -2.98 2.74 -0.49
CA TYR A 371 -2.79 2.87 0.95
C TYR A 371 -1.41 2.31 1.35
N THR A 372 -1.12 1.11 0.86
CA THR A 372 0.14 0.37 0.93
C THR A 372 0.46 -0.19 -0.46
N GLY A 373 1.66 -0.72 -0.71
CA GLY A 373 2.13 -0.97 -2.07
C GLY A 373 2.63 0.26 -2.81
N GLY A 374 2.88 0.09 -4.10
CA GLY A 374 3.25 1.13 -5.03
C GLY A 374 2.18 1.36 -6.09
N LEU A 375 2.21 2.55 -6.69
CA LEU A 375 1.17 3.02 -7.61
C LEU A 375 1.20 2.27 -8.96
N ALA A 376 2.28 1.53 -9.26
CA ALA A 376 2.46 0.79 -10.51
C ALA A 376 1.34 -0.21 -10.77
N ASN A 377 1.03 -1.01 -9.75
CA ASN A 377 0.02 -2.05 -9.85
C ASN A 377 -1.36 -1.47 -10.18
N ILE A 378 -1.75 -0.39 -9.48
CA ILE A 378 -3.04 0.31 -9.71
C ILE A 378 -3.07 0.89 -11.13
N ILE A 379 -2.04 1.64 -11.52
CA ILE A 379 -1.99 2.31 -12.81
C ILE A 379 -1.98 1.31 -13.96
N GLU A 380 -1.24 0.21 -13.83
CA GLU A 380 -1.19 -0.83 -14.85
C GLU A 380 -2.58 -1.41 -15.07
N MET A 381 -3.28 -1.80 -14.00
CA MET A 381 -4.65 -2.33 -14.10
C MET A 381 -5.65 -1.29 -14.60
N GLN A 382 -5.54 -0.02 -14.19
CA GLN A 382 -6.35 1.08 -14.74
C GLN A 382 -6.12 1.24 -16.25
N GLY A 383 -4.87 1.12 -16.70
CA GLY A 383 -4.52 1.14 -18.12
C GLY A 383 -5.21 0.02 -18.91
N LEU A 384 -5.22 -1.21 -18.39
CA LEU A 384 -5.92 -2.33 -19.02
C LEU A 384 -7.43 -2.10 -19.08
N PHE A 385 -8.02 -1.60 -17.99
CA PHE A 385 -9.45 -1.30 -17.93
C PHE A 385 -9.86 -0.24 -18.94
N VAL A 386 -9.12 0.88 -19.01
CA VAL A 386 -9.38 1.95 -19.99
C VAL A 386 -9.16 1.45 -21.42
N HIS A 387 -8.13 0.64 -21.66
CA HIS A 387 -7.92 0.02 -22.97
C HIS A 387 -9.13 -0.81 -23.41
N LYS A 388 -9.69 -1.64 -22.53
CA LYS A 388 -10.89 -2.44 -22.82
C LYS A 388 -12.12 -1.57 -23.08
N MET A 389 -12.30 -0.48 -22.30
CA MET A 389 -13.37 0.52 -22.51
C MET A 389 -13.29 1.22 -23.86
N ILE A 390 -12.09 1.38 -24.43
CA ILE A 390 -11.87 2.03 -25.74
C ILE A 390 -12.05 1.04 -26.88
N THR A 391 -11.47 -0.16 -26.75
CA THR A 391 -11.35 -1.12 -27.85
C THR A 391 -12.52 -2.09 -27.96
N GLN A 392 -13.33 -2.24 -26.90
CA GLN A 392 -14.48 -3.17 -26.86
C GLN A 392 -15.78 -2.41 -26.59
N SER A 393 -16.51 -2.06 -27.66
CA SER A 393 -17.75 -1.28 -27.59
C SER A 393 -18.85 -1.94 -26.75
N GLU A 394 -18.99 -3.26 -26.79
CA GLU A 394 -19.95 -3.99 -25.96
C GLU A 394 -19.64 -3.85 -24.48
N PHE A 395 -18.35 -3.96 -24.09
CA PHE A 395 -17.92 -3.77 -22.72
C PHE A 395 -18.19 -2.33 -22.25
N HIS A 396 -17.85 -1.34 -23.09
CA HIS A 396 -18.16 0.07 -22.83
C HIS A 396 -19.66 0.28 -22.57
N GLN A 397 -20.52 -0.24 -23.45
CA GLN A 397 -21.97 -0.09 -23.34
C GLN A 397 -22.51 -0.73 -22.05
N LYS A 398 -22.03 -1.93 -21.69
CA LYS A 398 -22.44 -2.61 -20.45
C LYS A 398 -22.06 -1.84 -19.20
N ILE A 399 -20.88 -1.23 -19.15
CA ILE A 399 -20.46 -0.41 -18.00
C ILE A 399 -21.29 0.88 -17.90
N HIS A 400 -21.52 1.57 -19.02
CA HIS A 400 -22.28 2.83 -19.02
C HIS A 400 -23.78 2.63 -18.82
N HIS A 401 -24.34 1.47 -19.19
CA HIS A 401 -25.76 1.18 -19.04
C HIS A 401 -26.26 1.25 -17.59
N ASN A 402 -25.44 0.88 -16.62
CA ASN A 402 -25.76 0.86 -15.19
C ASN A 402 -24.67 1.55 -14.33
N LEU A 403 -24.07 2.61 -14.87
CA LEU A 403 -22.92 3.29 -14.25
C LEU A 403 -23.26 3.83 -12.85
N ASP A 404 -24.45 4.40 -12.67
CA ASP A 404 -24.88 4.97 -11.39
C ASP A 404 -24.99 3.88 -10.31
N GLU A 405 -25.60 2.73 -10.62
CA GLU A 405 -25.70 1.59 -9.71
C GLU A 405 -24.32 1.05 -9.36
N ARG A 406 -23.41 0.97 -10.35
CA ARG A 406 -22.02 0.54 -10.12
C ARG A 406 -21.27 1.50 -9.21
N ILE A 407 -21.44 2.82 -9.38
CA ILE A 407 -20.84 3.83 -8.49
C ILE A 407 -21.36 3.68 -7.06
N VAL A 408 -22.67 3.51 -6.88
CA VAL A 408 -23.27 3.30 -5.56
C VAL A 408 -22.72 2.04 -4.90
N ALA A 409 -22.67 0.93 -5.63
CA ALA A 409 -22.18 -0.35 -5.12
C ALA A 409 -20.66 -0.29 -4.78
N TYR A 410 -19.84 0.30 -5.64
CA TYR A 410 -18.42 0.55 -5.39
C TYR A 410 -18.22 1.39 -4.13
N ASN A 411 -18.97 2.49 -3.98
CA ASN A 411 -18.84 3.36 -2.82
C ASN A 411 -19.27 2.67 -1.52
N ASN A 412 -20.35 1.89 -1.56
CA ASN A 412 -20.79 1.11 -0.41
C ASN A 412 -19.75 0.05 0.00
N HIS A 413 -19.12 -0.61 -0.97
CA HIS A 413 -18.07 -1.58 -0.69
C HIS A 413 -16.83 -0.93 -0.05
N TYR A 414 -16.28 0.12 -0.67
CA TYR A 414 -15.02 0.73 -0.24
C TYR A 414 -15.16 1.70 0.95
N TYR A 415 -16.32 2.34 1.13
CA TYR A 415 -16.49 3.42 2.11
C TYR A 415 -17.72 3.28 3.01
N GLY A 416 -18.57 2.27 2.80
CA GLY A 416 -19.80 2.08 3.56
C GLY A 416 -20.72 3.30 3.52
N THR A 417 -21.24 3.69 4.69
CA THR A 417 -22.17 4.82 4.86
C THR A 417 -21.47 6.15 5.20
N THR A 418 -20.14 6.19 5.17
CA THR A 418 -19.39 7.41 5.52
C THR A 418 -19.64 8.53 4.51
N LYS A 419 -19.56 9.80 4.97
CA LYS A 419 -19.58 10.96 4.06
C LYS A 419 -18.31 10.99 3.19
N PRO A 420 -18.35 11.54 1.96
CA PRO A 420 -17.17 11.72 1.13
C PRO A 420 -16.05 12.50 1.85
N ARG A 421 -14.82 12.05 1.68
CA ARG A 421 -13.60 12.60 2.29
C ARG A 421 -12.56 12.85 1.21
N ARG A 422 -11.63 13.77 1.52
CA ARG A 422 -10.51 14.11 0.63
C ARG A 422 -9.49 13.00 0.45
N ALA A 423 -9.53 11.96 1.26
CA ALA A 423 -8.59 10.84 1.23
C ALA A 423 -9.18 9.58 0.58
N ASP A 424 -10.45 9.59 0.17
CA ASP A 424 -11.12 8.36 -0.30
C ASP A 424 -10.50 7.74 -1.56
N HIS A 425 -9.67 8.49 -2.27
CA HIS A 425 -8.85 7.94 -3.36
C HIS A 425 -7.76 6.97 -2.89
N LEU A 426 -7.47 6.86 -1.59
CA LEU A 426 -6.56 5.86 -1.01
C LEU A 426 -7.28 4.52 -0.83
N VAL A 427 -6.79 3.49 -1.51
CA VAL A 427 -7.36 2.13 -1.50
C VAL A 427 -6.28 1.08 -1.25
N TYR A 428 -6.69 -0.10 -0.79
CA TYR A 428 -5.81 -1.27 -0.79
C TYR A 428 -5.50 -1.71 -2.21
N PHE A 429 -4.22 -1.65 -2.60
CA PHE A 429 -3.86 -1.85 -3.99
C PHE A 429 -4.20 -3.27 -4.46
N GLY A 430 -3.97 -4.30 -3.65
CA GLY A 430 -4.26 -5.67 -4.04
C GLY A 430 -5.75 -6.00 -4.08
N PHE A 431 -6.57 -5.27 -3.34
CA PHE A 431 -8.03 -5.37 -3.39
C PHE A 431 -8.53 -4.76 -4.71
N TYR A 432 -8.09 -3.53 -4.96
CA TYR A 432 -8.47 -2.77 -6.14
C TYR A 432 -8.02 -3.43 -7.45
N THR A 433 -6.81 -4.00 -7.48
CA THR A 433 -6.27 -4.70 -8.65
C THR A 433 -6.99 -6.01 -8.93
N ASP A 434 -7.35 -6.79 -7.90
CA ASP A 434 -8.19 -7.99 -8.05
C ASP A 434 -9.59 -7.64 -8.56
N ASP A 435 -10.20 -6.59 -8.00
CA ASP A 435 -11.52 -6.11 -8.44
C ASP A 435 -11.49 -5.66 -9.91
N LEU A 436 -10.45 -4.93 -10.33
CA LEU A 436 -10.26 -4.60 -11.75
C LEU A 436 -10.02 -5.84 -12.61
N ALA A 437 -9.21 -6.81 -12.14
CA ALA A 437 -8.96 -8.05 -12.87
C ALA A 437 -10.25 -8.84 -13.12
N ARG A 438 -11.11 -8.96 -12.10
CA ARG A 438 -12.43 -9.59 -12.21
C ARG A 438 -13.34 -8.85 -13.18
N LEU A 439 -13.39 -7.51 -13.06
CA LEU A 439 -14.21 -6.66 -13.91
C LEU A 439 -13.85 -6.81 -15.39
N ILE A 440 -12.55 -6.93 -15.72
CA ILE A 440 -12.09 -7.06 -17.12
C ILE A 440 -11.92 -8.52 -17.56
N GLY A 441 -12.14 -9.49 -16.67
CA GLY A 441 -12.13 -10.93 -16.94
C GLY A 441 -10.74 -11.55 -17.09
N VAL A 442 -9.75 -11.08 -16.34
CA VAL A 442 -8.38 -11.63 -16.28
C VAL A 442 -7.98 -12.12 -14.88
N ASP A 443 -8.94 -12.26 -13.98
CA ASP A 443 -8.71 -12.76 -12.62
C ASP A 443 -8.31 -14.23 -12.59
N TYR A 444 -7.60 -14.60 -11.52
CA TYR A 444 -7.35 -15.99 -11.17
C TYR A 444 -8.56 -16.53 -10.44
N LYS A 445 -9.17 -17.61 -10.94
CA LYS A 445 -10.37 -18.18 -10.32
C LYS A 445 -10.01 -19.36 -9.42
N PRO A 446 -10.56 -19.43 -8.20
CA PRO A 446 -10.42 -20.62 -7.35
C PRO A 446 -10.81 -21.93 -8.03
N SER A 447 -11.77 -21.89 -8.96
CA SER A 447 -12.22 -23.04 -9.74
C SER A 447 -11.18 -23.58 -10.74
N GLU A 448 -10.12 -22.81 -11.02
CA GLU A 448 -9.06 -23.17 -11.96
C GLU A 448 -7.81 -23.72 -11.26
N LEU A 449 -7.81 -23.78 -9.92
CA LEU A 449 -6.69 -24.25 -9.13
C LEU A 449 -6.60 -25.78 -9.18
N THR A 450 -5.41 -26.30 -9.48
CA THR A 450 -5.17 -27.74 -9.71
C THR A 450 -4.26 -28.39 -8.68
N SER A 451 -3.68 -27.59 -7.79
CA SER A 451 -2.75 -28.03 -6.75
C SER A 451 -2.84 -27.17 -5.48
N ILE A 452 -2.36 -27.69 -4.35
CA ILE A 452 -2.23 -26.89 -3.12
C ILE A 452 -1.26 -25.73 -3.32
N LYS A 453 -0.24 -25.87 -4.19
CA LYS A 453 0.63 -24.78 -4.60
C LYS A 453 -0.15 -23.64 -5.26
N ASP A 454 -1.12 -23.96 -6.12
CA ASP A 454 -1.99 -22.94 -6.74
C ASP A 454 -2.86 -22.25 -5.69
N LEU A 455 -3.29 -22.97 -4.65
CA LEU A 455 -4.06 -22.42 -3.53
C LEU A 455 -3.23 -21.45 -2.68
N VAL A 456 -2.01 -21.85 -2.32
CA VAL A 456 -1.07 -20.98 -1.60
C VAL A 456 -0.76 -19.74 -2.43
N PHE A 457 -0.50 -19.90 -3.73
CA PHE A 457 -0.30 -18.79 -4.65
C PHE A 457 -1.55 -17.88 -4.71
N TYR A 458 -2.75 -18.44 -4.81
CA TYR A 458 -3.97 -17.65 -4.87
C TYR A 458 -4.13 -16.75 -3.63
N TYR A 459 -3.90 -17.29 -2.43
CA TYR A 459 -4.17 -16.59 -1.16
C TYR A 459 -3.00 -15.74 -0.64
N ALA A 460 -1.78 -16.25 -0.72
CA ALA A 460 -0.60 -15.63 -0.12
C ALA A 460 0.25 -14.83 -1.10
N PHE A 461 0.18 -15.12 -2.41
CA PHE A 461 0.84 -14.26 -3.39
C PHE A 461 0.11 -12.92 -3.49
N PRO A 462 0.81 -11.79 -3.32
CA PRO A 462 0.19 -10.47 -3.41
C PRO A 462 -0.52 -10.26 -4.75
N ASN A 463 -1.63 -9.54 -4.72
CA ASN A 463 -2.38 -9.18 -5.92
C ASN A 463 -1.67 -8.05 -6.69
N ASN A 464 -0.39 -8.23 -7.02
CA ASN A 464 0.35 -7.37 -7.92
C ASN A 464 -0.20 -7.50 -9.35
N ALA A 465 -0.04 -6.47 -10.19
CA ALA A 465 -0.50 -6.51 -11.58
C ALA A 465 0.07 -7.72 -12.32
N LEU A 466 1.34 -8.08 -12.05
CA LEU A 466 1.99 -9.24 -12.67
C LEU A 466 1.23 -10.56 -12.45
N LYS A 467 0.52 -10.75 -11.33
CA LYS A 467 -0.34 -11.93 -11.12
C LYS A 467 -1.35 -12.07 -12.26
N TYR A 468 -1.99 -10.97 -12.63
CA TYR A 468 -3.02 -10.89 -13.67
C TYR A 468 -2.45 -10.73 -15.10
N ARG A 469 -1.13 -10.71 -15.24
CA ARG A 469 -0.41 -10.65 -16.53
C ARG A 469 0.18 -12.00 -16.92
N LEU A 470 -0.07 -13.05 -16.14
CA LEU A 470 0.43 -14.39 -16.40
C LEU A 470 -0.31 -15.09 -17.56
N LYS A 471 -1.61 -14.81 -17.78
CA LYS A 471 -2.39 -15.36 -18.90
C LYS A 471 -3.50 -14.42 -19.38
N GLY A 472 -4.13 -14.75 -20.50
CA GLY A 472 -5.32 -14.05 -21.02
C GLY A 472 -5.01 -12.89 -21.99
N GLU A 473 -6.02 -12.04 -22.24
CA GLU A 473 -5.99 -10.94 -23.22
C GLU A 473 -4.79 -9.98 -23.04
N TYR A 474 -4.32 -9.87 -21.81
CA TYR A 474 -3.31 -8.93 -21.37
C TYR A 474 -2.04 -9.63 -20.88
N ALA A 475 -1.74 -10.86 -21.31
CA ALA A 475 -0.53 -11.55 -20.88
C ALA A 475 0.76 -10.77 -21.21
N VAL A 476 1.79 -10.94 -20.39
CA VAL A 476 3.14 -10.42 -20.62
C VAL A 476 4.12 -11.59 -20.65
N ASP A 477 4.83 -11.72 -21.77
CA ASP A 477 5.84 -12.75 -21.96
C ASP A 477 6.88 -12.71 -20.84
N GLY A 478 7.22 -13.88 -20.28
CA GLY A 478 8.22 -14.03 -19.21
C GLY A 478 7.71 -13.78 -17.78
N VAL A 479 6.45 -13.39 -17.58
CA VAL A 479 5.89 -13.20 -16.23
C VAL A 479 5.83 -14.49 -15.42
N GLU A 480 5.60 -15.64 -16.05
CA GLU A 480 5.65 -16.94 -15.37
C GLU A 480 6.99 -17.18 -14.68
N HIS A 481 8.08 -17.01 -15.42
CA HIS A 481 9.43 -17.15 -14.89
C HIS A 481 9.77 -16.11 -13.81
N LEU A 482 9.26 -14.87 -13.95
CA LEU A 482 9.36 -13.86 -12.90
C LEU A 482 8.66 -14.32 -11.61
N ILE A 483 7.43 -14.84 -11.71
CA ILE A 483 6.66 -15.35 -10.56
C ILE A 483 7.38 -16.52 -9.91
N GLU A 484 7.96 -17.45 -10.68
CA GLU A 484 8.76 -18.56 -10.16
C GLU A 484 9.93 -18.06 -9.32
N LYS A 485 10.71 -17.10 -9.83
CA LYS A 485 11.83 -16.47 -9.10
C LYS A 485 11.38 -15.81 -7.79
N ILE A 486 10.27 -15.05 -7.83
CA ILE A 486 9.71 -14.41 -6.64
C ILE A 486 9.32 -15.47 -5.61
N ASN A 487 8.61 -16.50 -6.05
CA ASN A 487 8.18 -17.59 -5.19
C ASN A 487 9.36 -18.32 -4.54
N GLU A 488 10.42 -18.64 -5.28
CA GLU A 488 11.63 -19.25 -4.72
C GLU A 488 12.27 -18.39 -3.64
N LYS A 489 12.39 -17.07 -3.87
CA LYS A 489 12.96 -16.12 -2.89
C LYS A 489 12.16 -16.05 -1.59
N TYR A 490 10.84 -16.20 -1.68
CA TYR A 490 9.91 -16.04 -0.54
C TYR A 490 9.38 -17.36 0.00
N TYR A 491 10.10 -18.48 -0.23
CA TYR A 491 9.68 -19.81 0.22
C TYR A 491 8.22 -20.14 -0.16
N TYR A 492 7.86 -19.80 -1.40
CA TYR A 492 6.53 -19.90 -2.01
C TYR A 492 5.42 -19.20 -1.21
N PHE A 493 5.76 -18.18 -0.42
CA PHE A 493 4.85 -17.49 0.50
C PHE A 493 4.17 -18.42 1.51
N ILE A 494 4.75 -19.61 1.75
CA ILE A 494 4.19 -20.61 2.67
C ILE A 494 4.16 -20.06 4.09
N GLY A 495 5.20 -19.33 4.52
CA GLY A 495 5.23 -18.71 5.85
C GLY A 495 4.11 -17.69 6.06
N VAL A 496 3.84 -16.85 5.05
CA VAL A 496 2.73 -15.88 5.09
C VAL A 496 1.40 -16.60 5.12
N PHE A 497 1.22 -17.63 4.28
CA PHE A 497 0.03 -18.45 4.29
C PHE A 497 -0.17 -19.13 5.65
N ALA A 498 0.86 -19.79 6.17
CA ALA A 498 0.88 -20.48 7.47
C ALA A 498 0.53 -19.55 8.63
N TYR A 499 1.07 -18.34 8.62
CA TYR A 499 0.78 -17.33 9.63
C TYR A 499 -0.68 -16.86 9.56
N LEU A 500 -1.17 -16.48 8.38
CA LEU A 500 -2.58 -16.08 8.19
C LEU A 500 -3.54 -17.23 8.51
N TRP A 501 -3.14 -18.45 8.22
CA TRP A 501 -3.85 -19.69 8.51
C TRP A 501 -3.87 -20.07 9.98
N GLY A 502 -2.76 -19.89 10.70
CA GLY A 502 -2.68 -20.10 12.14
C GLY A 502 -3.55 -19.10 12.88
N THR A 503 -3.47 -17.82 12.50
CA THR A 503 -4.22 -16.72 13.12
C THR A 503 -5.70 -16.72 12.76
N SER A 504 -6.12 -17.25 11.61
CA SER A 504 -7.55 -17.34 11.25
C SER A 504 -8.38 -18.28 12.14
N LYS A 505 -7.72 -19.07 12.99
CA LYS A 505 -8.37 -20.01 13.93
C LYS A 505 -8.67 -19.38 15.29
N MET A 506 -8.10 -18.22 15.56
CA MET A 506 -8.19 -17.53 16.84
C MET A 506 -9.36 -16.54 16.79
N ASP A 507 -10.06 -16.37 17.90
CA ASP A 507 -10.94 -15.21 18.01
C ASP A 507 -10.12 -13.91 18.16
N SER A 508 -10.80 -12.76 18.15
CA SER A 508 -10.10 -11.48 18.23
C SER A 508 -9.39 -11.26 19.57
N VAL A 509 -9.84 -11.87 20.66
CA VAL A 509 -9.18 -11.75 21.98
C VAL A 509 -7.94 -12.65 22.01
N GLU A 510 -8.06 -13.90 21.58
CA GLU A 510 -6.95 -14.85 21.50
C GLU A 510 -5.85 -14.33 20.56
N LEU A 511 -6.22 -13.84 19.37
CA LEU A 511 -5.27 -13.28 18.41
C LEU A 511 -4.51 -12.10 19.03
N ASN A 512 -5.20 -11.26 19.80
CA ASN A 512 -4.58 -10.13 20.48
C ASN A 512 -3.55 -10.58 21.50
N GLU A 513 -3.91 -11.53 22.36
CA GLU A 513 -3.02 -12.09 23.39
C GLU A 513 -1.80 -12.79 22.77
N GLU A 514 -1.98 -13.48 21.64
CA GLU A 514 -0.90 -14.12 20.89
C GLU A 514 0.05 -13.08 20.26
N LEU A 515 -0.49 -12.03 19.64
CA LEU A 515 0.30 -10.96 19.02
C LEU A 515 1.16 -10.20 20.05
N GLU A 516 0.70 -10.07 21.29
CA GLU A 516 1.46 -9.47 22.39
C GLU A 516 2.65 -10.32 22.87
N GLN A 517 2.56 -11.65 22.71
CA GLN A 517 3.57 -12.60 23.16
C GLN A 517 4.74 -12.76 22.18
N PHE A 518 4.56 -12.35 20.92
CA PHE A 518 5.65 -12.44 19.95
C PHE A 518 6.83 -11.55 20.34
N ILE A 519 8.03 -12.12 20.20
CA ILE A 519 9.31 -11.44 20.45
C ILE A 519 9.36 -10.11 19.69
N ARG A 520 8.84 -10.08 18.47
CA ARG A 520 8.73 -8.89 17.63
C ARG A 520 7.34 -8.81 17.01
N GLN A 521 6.65 -7.70 17.22
CA GLN A 521 5.51 -7.40 16.37
C GLN A 521 5.99 -6.91 15.01
N TYR A 522 5.27 -7.31 13.96
CA TYR A 522 5.64 -6.99 12.59
C TYR A 522 5.70 -5.48 12.27
N PHE A 523 5.12 -4.61 13.13
CA PHE A 523 5.08 -3.17 12.91
C PHE A 523 5.27 -2.36 14.21
N ASN A 524 6.18 -1.38 14.20
CA ASN A 524 6.33 -0.34 15.24
C ASN A 524 6.57 -0.82 16.67
N ASP A 525 7.21 -1.97 16.83
CA ASP A 525 7.58 -2.49 18.14
C ASP A 525 8.75 -1.66 18.71
N MET A 526 8.50 -0.97 19.83
CA MET A 526 9.47 -0.08 20.44
C MET A 526 10.55 -0.82 21.24
N ARG A 527 10.31 -2.09 21.61
CA ARG A 527 11.21 -2.90 22.45
C ARG A 527 12.58 -3.11 21.81
N HIS A 528 12.63 -3.13 20.48
CA HIS A 528 13.84 -3.42 19.72
C HIS A 528 14.67 -2.20 19.36
N LYS A 529 14.21 -0.99 19.67
CA LYS A 529 14.85 0.24 19.19
C LYS A 529 15.95 0.77 20.11
N GLU A 530 15.79 0.60 21.42
CA GLU A 530 16.74 1.12 22.43
C GLU A 530 18.20 0.66 22.20
N PRO A 531 18.49 -0.62 21.88
CA PRO A 531 19.87 -1.06 21.64
C PRO A 531 20.58 -0.33 20.49
N TYR A 532 19.83 0.30 19.58
CA TYR A 532 20.36 0.96 18.39
C TYR A 532 20.64 2.46 18.57
N THR A 533 20.56 3.00 19.79
CA THR A 533 20.88 4.42 20.08
C THR A 533 22.30 4.79 19.62
N LYS A 534 23.30 3.94 19.88
CA LYS A 534 24.69 4.17 19.41
C LYS A 534 24.80 4.16 17.89
N PHE A 535 24.06 3.27 17.23
CA PHE A 535 24.01 3.24 15.77
C PHE A 535 23.39 4.52 15.20
N LEU A 536 22.31 5.03 15.82
CA LEU A 536 21.69 6.30 15.43
C LEU A 536 22.68 7.48 15.52
N GLU A 537 23.49 7.54 16.57
CA GLU A 537 24.53 8.57 16.74
C GLU A 537 25.57 8.48 15.62
N ASN A 538 26.05 7.27 15.32
CA ASN A 538 26.98 7.03 14.21
C ASN A 538 26.36 7.43 12.86
N TYR A 539 25.10 7.03 12.60
CA TYR A 539 24.35 7.43 11.40
C TYR A 539 24.32 8.95 11.23
N ILE A 540 24.00 9.69 12.29
CA ILE A 540 23.95 11.15 12.26
C ILE A 540 25.33 11.75 11.94
N GLN A 541 26.41 11.21 12.52
CA GLN A 541 27.77 11.67 12.26
C GLN A 541 28.20 11.43 10.80
N VAL A 542 27.94 10.23 10.26
CA VAL A 542 28.24 9.88 8.86
C VAL A 542 27.43 10.77 7.91
N TYR A 543 26.14 10.96 8.18
CA TYR A 543 25.28 11.84 7.38
C TYR A 543 25.82 13.27 7.32
N ARG A 544 26.17 13.85 8.49
CA ARG A 544 26.75 15.20 8.57
C ARG A 544 28.05 15.32 7.79
N ARG A 545 28.93 14.32 7.88
CA ARG A 545 30.20 14.29 7.13
C ARG A 545 29.93 14.31 5.63
N LEU A 546 29.05 13.44 5.14
CA LEU A 546 28.69 13.34 3.72
C LEU A 546 28.04 14.61 3.18
N LYS A 547 27.19 15.25 3.97
CA LYS A 547 26.49 16.48 3.58
C LYS A 547 27.27 17.75 3.92
N ASN A 548 28.49 17.61 4.47
CA ASN A 548 29.35 18.70 4.93
C ASN A 548 28.63 19.68 5.89
N THR A 549 27.80 19.14 6.79
CA THR A 549 27.02 19.94 7.74
C THR A 549 27.74 20.06 9.07
N ARG A 550 27.91 21.30 9.55
CA ARG A 550 28.39 21.59 10.91
C ARG A 550 27.21 21.88 11.82
N VAL A 551 27.23 21.29 13.01
CA VAL A 551 26.19 21.43 14.01
C VAL A 551 26.84 21.76 15.33
N ASP A 552 26.55 22.95 15.85
CA ASP A 552 27.00 23.35 17.17
C ASP A 552 26.22 22.60 18.24
N GLN A 553 26.89 22.20 19.32
CA GLN A 553 26.21 21.69 20.50
C GLN A 553 25.48 22.84 21.18
N THR A 554 24.18 22.65 21.43
CA THR A 554 23.33 23.64 22.08
C THR A 554 22.49 22.96 23.13
N ASP A 555 22.51 23.48 24.36
CA ASP A 555 21.54 23.12 25.38
C ASP A 555 20.23 23.83 25.08
N ASP A 556 19.15 23.06 24.97
CA ASP A 556 17.81 23.56 24.62
C ASP A 556 16.81 23.13 25.69
N TYR A 557 16.74 23.95 26.75
CA TYR A 557 15.89 23.67 27.91
C TYR A 557 14.41 23.64 27.55
N GLU A 558 13.95 24.58 26.70
CA GLU A 558 12.56 24.63 26.23
C GLU A 558 12.19 23.36 25.48
N TRP A 559 13.04 22.90 24.55
CA TRP A 559 12.81 21.65 23.83
C TRP A 559 12.76 20.45 24.78
N SER A 560 13.69 20.39 25.73
CA SER A 560 13.76 19.31 26.71
C SER A 560 12.49 19.22 27.56
N LEU A 561 11.92 20.37 27.96
CA LEU A 561 10.63 20.42 28.65
C LEU A 561 9.48 19.95 27.75
N MET A 562 9.42 20.39 26.49
CA MET A 562 8.38 19.95 25.56
C MET A 562 8.45 18.43 25.30
N VAL A 563 9.65 17.88 25.10
CA VAL A 563 9.88 16.43 24.94
C VAL A 563 9.43 15.68 26.17
N LYS A 564 9.80 16.15 27.37
CA LYS A 564 9.35 15.56 28.63
C LYS A 564 7.82 15.50 28.68
N LYS A 565 7.13 16.60 28.37
CA LYS A 565 5.67 16.66 28.33
C LYS A 565 5.04 15.72 27.31
N ALA A 566 5.58 15.68 26.09
CA ALA A 566 5.08 14.79 25.04
C ALA A 566 5.33 13.30 25.35
N SER A 567 6.29 13.00 26.22
CA SER A 567 6.69 11.63 26.58
C SER A 567 6.11 11.13 27.91
N GLU A 568 5.35 11.94 28.65
CA GLU A 568 4.81 11.56 29.97
C GLU A 568 4.02 10.25 29.92
N THR A 569 3.20 10.07 28.88
CA THR A 569 2.44 8.82 28.67
C THR A 569 3.38 7.64 28.47
N ARG A 570 4.32 7.73 27.51
CA ARG A 570 5.33 6.69 27.25
C ARG A 570 6.09 6.32 28.52
N ASP A 571 6.57 7.31 29.27
CA ASP A 571 7.41 7.08 30.44
C ASP A 571 6.62 6.36 31.55
N ARG A 572 5.36 6.75 31.77
CA ARG A 572 4.43 6.03 32.66
C ARG A 572 4.20 4.60 32.19
N VAL A 573 3.86 4.43 30.91
CA VAL A 573 3.62 3.15 30.23
C VAL A 573 4.81 2.20 30.35
N LEU A 574 6.02 2.70 30.13
CA LEU A 574 7.26 1.94 30.23
C LEU A 574 7.55 1.54 31.67
N GLN A 575 7.22 2.41 32.62
CA GLN A 575 7.34 2.10 34.05
C GLN A 575 6.35 1.01 34.47
N GLU A 576 5.07 1.12 34.09
CA GLU A 576 4.03 0.10 34.33
C GLU A 576 4.44 -1.26 33.73
N PHE A 577 4.96 -1.26 32.51
CA PHE A 577 5.43 -2.47 31.84
C PHE A 577 6.64 -3.12 32.55
N LYS A 578 7.57 -2.32 33.08
CA LYS A 578 8.70 -2.84 33.88
C LYS A 578 8.25 -3.41 35.22
N GLU A 579 7.24 -2.82 35.83
CA GLU A 579 6.70 -3.23 37.14
C GLU A 579 5.83 -4.49 37.06
N SER A 580 5.16 -4.75 35.94
CA SER A 580 4.27 -5.92 35.82
C SER A 580 5.01 -7.26 35.81
N GLY A 581 6.31 -7.28 35.51
CA GLY A 581 7.09 -8.52 35.39
C GLY A 581 6.69 -9.40 34.21
N ASP A 582 5.83 -8.91 33.30
CA ASP A 582 5.36 -9.60 32.08
C ASP A 582 6.44 -9.73 30.99
N TYR A 583 7.72 -9.82 31.38
CA TYR A 583 8.87 -9.99 30.49
C TYR A 583 9.00 -11.43 30.01
N LYS A 584 7.90 -12.02 29.56
CA LYS A 584 7.84 -13.38 29.04
C LYS A 584 7.62 -13.30 27.54
N LEU A 585 8.62 -12.78 26.85
CA LEU A 585 8.74 -12.88 25.39
C LEU A 585 9.10 -14.32 25.03
N GLU A 586 8.12 -15.22 25.12
CA GLU A 586 8.35 -16.66 25.03
C GLU A 586 8.14 -17.21 23.60
N LYS A 587 7.41 -16.50 22.74
CA LYS A 587 7.01 -17.02 21.42
C LYS A 587 7.84 -16.41 20.29
N ASP A 588 8.66 -17.26 19.67
CA ASP A 588 9.18 -17.01 18.33
C ASP A 588 8.06 -17.35 17.33
N LEU A 589 7.73 -16.38 16.48
CA LEU A 589 6.79 -16.55 15.38
C LEU A 589 7.14 -17.77 14.51
N ASN A 590 8.43 -18.01 14.25
CA ASN A 590 8.86 -19.15 13.46
C ASN A 590 8.44 -20.46 14.11
N ASN A 591 8.52 -20.56 15.44
CA ASN A 591 8.03 -21.73 16.18
C ASN A 591 6.50 -21.82 16.15
N PHE A 592 5.81 -20.68 16.18
CA PHE A 592 4.34 -20.63 16.11
C PHE A 592 3.78 -21.17 14.79
N ILE A 593 4.48 -20.96 13.67
CA ILE A 593 4.02 -21.40 12.34
C ILE A 593 4.77 -22.62 11.80
N TYR A 594 5.71 -23.20 12.55
CA TYR A 594 6.59 -24.26 12.06
C TYR A 594 5.80 -25.50 11.60
N ASP A 595 4.91 -25.98 12.48
CA ASP A 595 4.06 -27.15 12.20
C ASP A 595 3.14 -26.89 10.99
N GLU A 596 2.59 -25.68 10.86
CA GLU A 596 1.83 -25.26 9.70
C GLU A 596 2.66 -25.27 8.42
N ILE A 597 3.89 -24.76 8.46
CA ILE A 597 4.79 -24.75 7.31
C ILE A 597 5.08 -26.20 6.86
N GLU A 598 5.54 -27.07 7.77
CA GLU A 598 5.84 -28.48 7.45
C GLU A 598 4.63 -29.17 6.83
N LEU A 599 3.44 -28.92 7.39
CA LEU A 599 2.19 -29.45 6.87
C LEU A 599 1.89 -28.94 5.45
N ILE A 600 1.95 -27.64 5.22
CA ILE A 600 1.66 -27.07 3.90
C ILE A 600 2.64 -27.60 2.86
N GLN A 601 3.92 -27.71 3.22
CA GLN A 601 4.95 -28.27 2.34
C GLN A 601 4.67 -29.73 1.98
N PHE A 602 4.27 -30.53 2.95
CA PHE A 602 3.83 -31.91 2.69
C PHE A 602 2.66 -31.93 1.70
N LEU A 603 1.66 -31.06 1.91
CA LEU A 603 0.45 -30.98 1.08
C LEU A 603 0.69 -30.43 -0.33
N MET A 604 1.70 -29.59 -0.54
CA MET A 604 2.01 -29.02 -1.86
C MET A 604 2.37 -30.05 -2.93
N ASN A 605 2.72 -31.28 -2.52
CA ASN A 605 2.98 -32.39 -3.44
C ASN A 605 1.70 -33.06 -3.98
N TYR A 606 0.52 -32.68 -3.49
CA TYR A 606 -0.75 -33.31 -3.87
C TYR A 606 -1.52 -32.52 -4.93
N LYS A 607 -2.19 -33.26 -5.83
CA LYS A 607 -3.09 -32.71 -6.85
C LYS A 607 -4.51 -32.51 -6.31
N ILE A 608 -5.11 -31.40 -6.68
CA ILE A 608 -6.52 -31.10 -6.43
C ILE A 608 -7.34 -31.65 -7.60
N GLU A 609 -8.30 -32.54 -7.29
CA GLU A 609 -9.26 -33.08 -8.26
C GLU A 609 -10.34 -32.06 -8.60
N SER A 610 -10.88 -31.36 -7.60
CA SER A 610 -11.85 -30.28 -7.81
C SER A 610 -12.01 -29.38 -6.59
N ILE A 611 -12.36 -28.11 -6.83
CA ILE A 611 -12.94 -27.21 -5.83
C ILE A 611 -14.35 -26.85 -6.31
N LYS A 612 -15.39 -27.43 -5.71
CA LYS A 612 -16.81 -27.16 -6.06
C LYS A 612 -17.64 -26.95 -4.81
N ASP A 613 -18.48 -25.91 -4.80
CA ASP A 613 -19.40 -25.58 -3.69
C ASP A 613 -18.70 -25.53 -2.33
N GLY A 614 -17.47 -25.04 -2.32
CA GLY A 614 -16.60 -25.12 -1.16
C GLY A 614 -16.40 -26.57 -0.69
N GLN A 615 -15.98 -27.45 -1.59
CA GLN A 615 -15.44 -28.75 -1.25
C GLN A 615 -14.18 -28.94 -2.07
N LEU A 616 -13.05 -29.13 -1.38
CA LEU A 616 -11.79 -29.51 -1.98
C LEU A 616 -11.74 -31.04 -2.05
N LYS A 617 -11.47 -31.60 -3.22
CA LYS A 617 -11.22 -33.03 -3.39
C LYS A 617 -9.77 -33.19 -3.82
N ILE A 618 -9.00 -34.01 -3.11
CA ILE A 618 -7.58 -34.27 -3.40
C ILE A 618 -7.48 -35.67 -4.00
N VAL A 619 -6.65 -35.85 -5.02
CA VAL A 619 -6.40 -37.19 -5.58
C VAL A 619 -5.54 -37.96 -4.57
N PRO A 620 -6.03 -39.08 -4.00
CA PRO A 620 -5.19 -39.91 -3.17
C PRO A 620 -4.18 -40.61 -4.08
N GLU A 621 -2.93 -40.13 -4.12
CA GLU A 621 -1.82 -40.99 -4.53
C GLU A 621 -1.65 -42.12 -3.51
N LYS A 622 -0.84 -43.16 -3.75
CA LYS A 622 -0.64 -44.24 -2.76
C LYS A 622 -0.01 -43.67 -1.48
N ILE A 623 -0.85 -43.20 -0.58
CA ILE A 623 -0.47 -42.65 0.70
C ILE A 623 -0.15 -43.85 1.60
N GLY A 624 1.14 -44.16 1.76
CA GLY A 624 1.56 -45.08 2.81
C GLY A 624 1.04 -44.56 4.15
N GLY A 625 0.27 -45.36 4.88
CA GLY A 625 -0.60 -44.96 6.00
C GLY A 625 0.07 -44.10 7.06
N HIS A 626 0.16 -42.79 6.81
CA HIS A 626 0.82 -41.83 7.69
C HIS A 626 -0.22 -41.34 8.70
N PRO A 627 -0.06 -41.58 10.02
CA PRO A 627 -1.05 -41.18 11.05
C PRO A 627 -1.32 -39.67 11.09
N ILE A 628 -0.41 -38.88 10.55
CA ILE A 628 -0.55 -37.43 10.44
C ILE A 628 -1.71 -37.07 9.49
N LEU A 629 -2.03 -37.88 8.47
CA LEU A 629 -3.04 -37.54 7.47
C LEU A 629 -4.46 -37.43 8.01
N GLU A 630 -4.87 -38.26 8.96
CA GLU A 630 -6.20 -38.15 9.58
C GLU A 630 -6.37 -36.82 10.31
N ASN A 631 -5.34 -36.43 11.06
CA ASN A 631 -5.31 -35.16 11.79
C ASN A 631 -5.25 -33.96 10.82
N ILE A 632 -4.54 -34.11 9.69
CA ILE A 632 -4.45 -33.12 8.61
C ILE A 632 -5.79 -32.93 7.92
N LEU A 633 -6.46 -34.01 7.51
CA LEU A 633 -7.73 -33.95 6.80
C LEU A 633 -8.82 -33.34 7.70
N CYS A 634 -8.86 -33.72 8.98
CA CYS A 634 -9.76 -33.12 9.96
C CYS A 634 -9.53 -31.61 10.14
N LYS A 635 -8.26 -31.18 10.15
CA LYS A 635 -7.89 -29.75 10.17
C LYS A 635 -8.37 -29.05 8.89
N ILE A 636 -8.04 -29.56 7.71
CA ILE A 636 -8.42 -28.96 6.40
C ILE A 636 -9.95 -28.81 6.27
N THR A 637 -10.74 -29.81 6.67
CA THR A 637 -12.21 -29.80 6.62
C THR A 637 -12.83 -28.72 7.52
N ARG A 638 -12.32 -28.56 8.76
CA ARG A 638 -12.80 -27.51 9.68
C ARG A 638 -12.50 -26.09 9.18
N MET A 639 -11.45 -25.95 8.38
CA MET A 639 -10.78 -24.68 8.13
C MET A 639 -11.16 -23.98 6.83
N LEU A 640 -11.53 -24.76 5.81
CA LEU A 640 -12.01 -24.20 4.54
C LEU A 640 -13.54 -24.08 4.49
N GLY A 641 -14.24 -24.47 5.57
CA GLY A 641 -15.70 -24.69 5.54
C GLY A 641 -16.11 -25.90 4.70
N PHE A 642 -15.15 -26.75 4.31
CA PHE A 642 -15.35 -27.75 3.28
C PHE A 642 -15.81 -29.07 3.91
N GLN A 643 -17.11 -29.35 3.82
CA GLN A 643 -17.74 -30.52 4.44
C GLN A 643 -17.34 -31.87 3.80
N GLY A 644 -16.71 -31.88 2.62
CA GLY A 644 -16.65 -33.06 1.74
C GLY A 644 -15.38 -33.94 1.72
N ILE A 645 -14.32 -33.60 2.46
CA ILE A 645 -13.05 -34.36 2.33
C ILE A 645 -13.08 -35.71 3.06
N ILE A 646 -13.75 -35.77 4.20
CA ILE A 646 -13.59 -36.87 5.16
C ILE A 646 -14.20 -38.19 4.65
N GLU A 647 -15.29 -38.14 3.88
CA GLU A 647 -16.04 -39.35 3.50
C GLU A 647 -15.39 -40.18 2.39
N SER A 648 -14.55 -39.58 1.55
CA SER A 648 -13.95 -40.29 0.40
C SER A 648 -12.62 -40.98 0.71
N VAL A 649 -11.89 -40.51 1.73
CA VAL A 649 -10.54 -40.99 2.05
C VAL A 649 -10.55 -42.02 3.18
N LEU A 650 -11.43 -41.89 4.17
CA LEU A 650 -11.37 -42.72 5.39
C LEU A 650 -12.18 -44.01 5.32
N GLY A 651 -12.97 -44.21 4.26
CA GLY A 651 -13.93 -45.31 4.24
C GLY A 651 -15.01 -45.11 5.31
N LYS A 652 -16.20 -45.61 5.05
CA LYS A 652 -17.29 -45.57 6.04
C LYS A 652 -16.94 -46.51 7.19
N ASN A 653 -16.20 -46.08 8.22
CA ASN A 653 -16.25 -46.72 9.54
C ASN A 653 -15.70 -45.83 10.67
N GLU A 654 -16.60 -45.67 11.66
CA GLU A 654 -16.42 -45.36 13.08
C GLU A 654 -15.93 -43.97 13.56
N MET A 655 -16.83 -43.33 14.31
CA MET A 655 -16.67 -42.27 15.31
C MET A 655 -15.82 -41.04 14.95
N LEU A 656 -16.44 -40.09 14.23
CA LEU A 656 -16.06 -38.68 14.35
C LEU A 656 -17.06 -37.93 15.24
N PRO A 657 -16.60 -36.98 16.09
CA PRO A 657 -17.48 -36.17 16.91
C PRO A 657 -18.40 -35.35 16.01
N LYS A 658 -19.72 -35.37 16.31
CA LYS A 658 -20.73 -34.56 15.64
C LYS A 658 -20.35 -33.08 15.78
N ILE A 659 -19.80 -32.49 14.72
CA ILE A 659 -19.70 -31.05 14.57
C ILE A 659 -21.08 -30.58 14.11
N GLU A 660 -21.70 -29.65 14.85
CA GLU A 660 -23.03 -29.16 14.52
C GLU A 660 -23.01 -28.41 13.18
N ALA A 661 -23.97 -28.71 12.30
CA ALA A 661 -24.03 -28.22 10.93
C ALA A 661 -24.19 -26.69 10.81
N GLN A 662 -24.45 -25.99 11.92
CA GLN A 662 -24.72 -24.56 11.98
C GLN A 662 -23.44 -23.71 11.85
N ASP A 663 -22.28 -24.25 12.25
CA ASP A 663 -20.98 -23.55 12.16
C ASP A 663 -20.33 -23.67 10.76
N LEU A 664 -20.76 -24.62 9.94
CA LEU A 664 -20.21 -24.88 8.60
C LEU A 664 -20.88 -24.05 7.49
N GLN A 665 -22.15 -23.66 7.68
CA GLN A 665 -22.93 -22.94 6.67
C GLN A 665 -22.50 -21.47 6.54
N SER A 666 -21.98 -20.88 7.60
CA SER A 666 -21.39 -19.53 7.64
C SER A 666 -20.06 -19.46 6.87
N LEU A 667 -19.24 -20.52 6.91
CA LEU A 667 -17.96 -20.58 6.19
C LEU A 667 -18.12 -20.80 4.67
N LEU A 668 -19.09 -21.61 4.22
CA LEU A 668 -19.38 -21.79 2.78
C LEU A 668 -19.92 -20.52 2.10
N SER A 669 -20.45 -19.57 2.88
CA SER A 669 -20.86 -18.26 2.39
C SER A 669 -19.69 -17.32 2.08
N LEU A 670 -18.47 -17.65 2.54
CA LEU A 670 -17.25 -16.84 2.39
C LEU A 670 -16.58 -16.99 1.02
N THR A 671 -16.86 -18.06 0.27
CA THR A 671 -16.29 -18.28 -1.08
C THR A 671 -17.17 -17.77 -2.21
N LYS A 672 -18.42 -17.37 -1.91
CA LYS A 672 -19.29 -16.72 -2.89
C LYS A 672 -19.02 -15.22 -2.83
N PRO A 673 -18.72 -14.55 -3.97
CA PRO A 673 -18.76 -13.10 -4.00
C PRO A 673 -20.09 -12.67 -3.42
N LYS A 674 -20.07 -11.81 -2.40
CA LYS A 674 -21.32 -11.36 -1.77
C LYS A 674 -22.20 -10.75 -2.87
N GLU A 675 -23.52 -10.85 -2.78
CA GLU A 675 -24.43 -10.39 -3.85
C GLU A 675 -24.14 -8.95 -4.33
N TYR A 676 -23.60 -8.10 -3.46
CA TYR A 676 -23.18 -6.74 -3.82
C TYR A 676 -21.92 -6.67 -4.69
N GLU A 677 -20.98 -7.62 -4.61
CA GLU A 677 -19.81 -7.72 -5.48
C GLU A 677 -20.24 -8.11 -6.90
N LEU A 678 -21.27 -8.95 -7.02
CA LEU A 678 -21.87 -9.31 -8.30
C LEU A 678 -22.53 -8.11 -9.00
N LEU A 679 -22.98 -7.09 -8.28
CA LEU A 679 -23.64 -5.92 -8.87
C LEU A 679 -22.67 -5.00 -9.63
N TYR A 680 -21.42 -4.87 -9.19
CA TYR A 680 -20.46 -3.98 -9.86
C TYR A 680 -19.31 -4.71 -10.57
N LEU A 681 -19.08 -5.99 -10.30
CA LEU A 681 -18.03 -6.79 -10.94
C LEU A 681 -18.53 -7.70 -12.06
N LYS A 682 -19.84 -7.93 -12.23
CA LYS A 682 -20.34 -8.66 -13.40
C LYS A 682 -20.10 -7.82 -14.67
N PRO A 683 -19.36 -8.35 -15.66
CA PRO A 683 -19.12 -7.67 -16.93
C PRO A 683 -20.39 -7.39 -17.72
#